data_AF-A0A2A3ZB80-F1
#
_entry.id   AF-A0A2A3ZB80-F1
#
_cell.length_a   1.000
_cell.length_b   1.000
_cell.length_c   1.000
_cell.angle_alpha   90.00
_cell.angle_beta   90.00
_cell.angle_gamma   90.00
#
_symmetry.space_group_name_H-M   'P 1'
#
loop_
_entity.id
_entity.type
_entity.pdbx_description
1 polymer ?
#
loop_
_entity_poly.entity_id
_entity_poly.type
_entity_poly.pdbx_seq_one_letter_code
_entity_poly.pdbx_strand_id
1 'polypeptide(L)'
;MLPFSLVVIPATRIVQENSVTVPVGIGATTDAELPDVEPLLRTDTATLGAYTSDASIFRRVPQAVLEPESVEQIKAGLMLAKERQWPVTLRGGGTSVAGNAIGEGLIIDVSRRFNRVLDIDPETLTARIQPGVICDDLRASAAPYGLTYGPDPSTHSRCTIGGMIANNACGSHSLAWGTAADNVEELTVLRADGSTVVLRRGGSSDQLLDEQLRAIRDEHLGEFRTKLSQFPRQVSGYGLHYLLQENGFDTAKAFAGSEGTLGIILEAVVRLVPIPRHKALAVLAFPTVFDAAAAAPLTRLPGVATSEGMGGDLLETLRISQGPEAGANLPGAGTEDSGSRPAGGWLFCETTGETEQEAFGRAQDLLDRFATHPDHPTTASLVVSDATEMRALWRIRESAAGLVTRLPDGGEAWPSWEDSAVPPERLADYLRALYVLLEKHGLRGIPFGHFGEGCVHLRISFTLGTDEGLSVFQAFMLDAAQLVARHGGSLSGEHGDGRARSELLPVMYSPEIMRSFLEVKTVFDPERRLNPGVLIDADAIDSGVRPAPGQRTFEFLPIHDLSRDGGSLVNAVNRCVGVGLCRSEENAMCPSFQITQDEVHSTRGRARVLSEMFRGELYPDGTDSKEVKDALDLCLSCHACADECPVNVDMSKYKTEFLHQHYKKKRRPMAHYSMGWLPLTSQLLHYVPGLASVANAALSVKPVEKLVMRLGGVDSSRSMITFATRSFQSIAKKRRRSKVADQRAAAAESAREKVVLWPDSFTNHMDTDVADNAYEVLTAMGYDVVVPSGFICCGLTWHSTGQLTETQRVLKGTFDRLNDWIDGSTPVVVLEPSCAAMLADEAPQLLSGDPRATTLSTQIVSLGDLVERYGEKADSGQAVWPFEALDVHGLSQVHCHERSRRAHGSTTSALERIGVDESAIETGCCGLAGNWGFEPGHGEMSRELGERELLPRIRELPETDAVIADGFSCRTQIREGLAGSEHETKRGVHTAQLLHSALRRTT
;
A
#
# COMPACT_ATOMS: atom_id res chain seq x y z
N MET A 1 -10.23 49.83 -42.76
CA MET A 1 -10.03 49.84 -41.29
C MET A 1 -10.75 48.62 -40.74
N LEU A 2 -10.11 47.88 -39.84
CA LEU A 2 -10.56 46.61 -39.23
C LEU A 2 -12.07 46.60 -38.89
N PRO A 3 -12.74 45.44 -39.00
CA PRO A 3 -12.94 44.62 -37.81
C PRO A 3 -12.87 43.09 -38.01
N PHE A 4 -12.61 42.41 -36.89
CA PHE A 4 -12.70 40.96 -36.68
C PHE A 4 -14.15 40.46 -36.78
N SER A 5 -14.34 39.27 -37.35
CA SER A 5 -15.57 38.48 -37.26
C SER A 5 -15.21 37.03 -36.92
N LEU A 6 -15.72 36.57 -35.78
CA LEU A 6 -15.73 35.17 -35.38
C LEU A 6 -16.64 34.39 -36.33
N VAL A 7 -16.13 33.27 -36.86
CA VAL A 7 -16.90 32.31 -37.65
C VAL A 7 -17.35 31.16 -36.76
N VAL A 8 -18.64 30.85 -36.92
CA VAL A 8 -19.46 29.79 -36.34
C VAL A 8 -18.99 28.40 -36.75
N ILE A 9 -19.07 27.43 -35.82
CA ILE A 9 -19.30 26.01 -36.17
C ILE A 9 -20.52 25.52 -35.38
N PRO A 10 -21.58 25.01 -36.04
CA PRO A 10 -22.86 24.73 -35.40
C PRO A 10 -22.93 23.31 -34.82
N ALA A 11 -23.49 23.22 -33.61
CA ALA A 11 -23.99 21.97 -33.04
C ALA A 11 -25.30 21.55 -33.72
N THR A 12 -25.28 20.43 -34.44
CA THR A 12 -26.46 19.65 -34.84
C THR A 12 -25.98 18.23 -35.10
N ARG A 13 -26.33 17.23 -34.29
CA ARG A 13 -27.48 16.29 -34.42
C ARG A 13 -27.07 15.10 -33.50
N ILE A 14 -27.90 14.41 -32.73
CA ILE A 14 -29.20 13.80 -33.01
C ILE A 14 -29.95 13.70 -31.68
N VAL A 15 -31.08 14.39 -31.55
CA VAL A 15 -32.16 13.98 -30.64
C VAL A 15 -32.84 12.82 -31.33
N GLN A 16 -32.61 11.60 -30.85
CA GLN A 16 -33.46 10.46 -31.16
C GLN A 16 -34.27 10.20 -29.90
N GLU A 17 -35.56 10.54 -29.97
CA GLU A 17 -36.59 9.99 -29.11
C GLU A 17 -36.57 8.46 -29.26
N ASN A 18 -35.76 7.79 -28.45
CA ASN A 18 -36.00 6.41 -28.09
C ASN A 18 -36.43 6.45 -26.63
N SER A 19 -37.73 6.49 -26.42
CA SER A 19 -38.35 6.00 -25.20
C SER A 19 -37.99 4.52 -25.03
N VAL A 20 -36.77 4.23 -24.58
CA VAL A 20 -36.45 2.93 -24.02
C VAL A 20 -37.05 2.96 -22.62
N THR A 21 -38.32 2.63 -22.56
CA THR A 21 -38.89 1.99 -21.38
C THR A 21 -38.06 0.72 -21.17
N VAL A 22 -37.02 0.80 -20.35
CA VAL A 22 -36.47 -0.39 -19.72
C VAL A 22 -37.61 -0.92 -18.86
N PRO A 23 -38.06 -2.18 -19.02
CA PRO A 23 -39.13 -2.68 -18.21
C PRO A 23 -38.62 -2.71 -16.76
N VAL A 24 -39.25 -1.90 -15.90
CA VAL A 24 -39.29 -2.16 -14.46
C VAL A 24 -40.09 -3.44 -14.29
N GLY A 25 -39.39 -4.57 -14.43
CA GLY A 25 -39.91 -5.89 -14.15
C GLY A 25 -39.75 -6.21 -12.67
N ILE A 26 -40.57 -5.59 -11.81
CA ILE A 26 -40.93 -6.20 -10.52
C ILE A 26 -42.05 -7.19 -10.83
N GLY A 27 -41.71 -8.23 -11.58
CA GLY A 27 -42.53 -9.41 -11.78
C GLY A 27 -41.92 -10.54 -10.98
N ALA A 28 -42.73 -11.28 -10.23
CA ALA A 28 -42.31 -12.56 -9.66
C ALA A 28 -41.60 -13.37 -10.77
N THR A 29 -40.27 -13.51 -10.65
CA THR A 29 -39.47 -14.23 -11.62
C THR A 29 -39.87 -15.69 -11.54
N THR A 30 -40.52 -16.17 -12.61
CA THR A 30 -40.46 -17.56 -13.05
C THR A 30 -39.06 -18.11 -12.87
N ASP A 31 -38.92 -19.34 -12.36
CA ASP A 31 -37.68 -20.11 -12.18
C ASP A 31 -36.75 -20.00 -13.40
N ALA A 32 -35.92 -18.96 -13.44
CA ALA A 32 -34.77 -18.92 -14.32
C ALA A 32 -33.74 -19.85 -13.67
N GLU A 33 -33.30 -20.85 -14.42
CA GLU A 33 -32.27 -21.77 -13.97
C GLU A 33 -31.03 -20.96 -13.54
N LEU A 34 -30.67 -21.06 -12.26
CA LEU A 34 -29.49 -20.37 -11.73
C LEU A 34 -28.25 -20.85 -12.49
N PRO A 35 -27.28 -19.95 -12.78
CA PRO A 35 -26.07 -20.35 -13.49
C PRO A 35 -25.30 -21.39 -12.69
N ASP A 36 -24.65 -22.33 -13.38
CA ASP A 36 -23.67 -23.21 -12.76
C ASP A 36 -22.42 -22.41 -12.36
N VAL A 37 -22.24 -22.25 -11.04
CA VAL A 37 -21.11 -21.52 -10.47
C VAL A 37 -19.98 -22.43 -10.00
N GLU A 38 -20.15 -23.76 -10.06
CA GLU A 38 -19.09 -24.69 -9.64
C GLU A 38 -17.79 -24.50 -10.42
N PRO A 39 -17.79 -24.24 -11.75
CA PRO A 39 -16.59 -23.93 -12.51
C PRO A 39 -15.95 -22.57 -12.16
N LEU A 40 -16.70 -21.68 -11.49
CA LEU A 40 -16.23 -20.35 -11.06
C LEU A 40 -15.60 -20.38 -9.67
N LEU A 41 -15.75 -21.48 -8.91
CA LEU A 41 -15.16 -21.62 -7.59
C LEU A 41 -13.63 -21.77 -7.71
N ARG A 42 -12.92 -20.88 -7.02
CA ARG A 42 -11.47 -21.00 -6.84
C ARG A 42 -11.18 -21.86 -5.61
N THR A 43 -10.68 -23.06 -5.85
CA THR A 43 -10.28 -24.04 -4.83
C THR A 43 -8.78 -24.33 -4.84
N ASP A 44 -8.00 -23.62 -5.66
CA ASP A 44 -6.55 -23.75 -5.66
C ASP A 44 -5.97 -23.22 -4.34
N THR A 45 -4.94 -23.88 -3.82
CA THR A 45 -4.40 -23.58 -2.49
C THR A 45 -3.80 -22.19 -2.38
N ALA A 46 -3.28 -21.62 -3.49
CA ALA A 46 -2.78 -20.25 -3.52
C ALA A 46 -3.90 -19.25 -3.20
N THR A 47 -5.06 -19.41 -3.83
CA THR A 47 -6.26 -18.62 -3.51
C THR A 47 -6.72 -18.88 -2.09
N LEU A 48 -6.90 -20.13 -1.67
CA LEU A 48 -7.35 -20.43 -0.30
C LEU A 48 -6.40 -19.82 0.75
N GLY A 49 -5.10 -19.91 0.50
CA GLY A 49 -4.02 -19.32 1.30
C GLY A 49 -4.10 -17.80 1.39
N ALA A 50 -4.32 -17.11 0.25
CA ALA A 50 -4.42 -15.65 0.18
C ALA A 50 -5.65 -15.11 0.93
N TYR A 51 -6.73 -15.89 1.01
CA TYR A 51 -7.99 -15.51 1.65
C TYR A 51 -8.12 -15.98 3.11
N THR A 52 -7.08 -16.58 3.69
CA THR A 52 -7.11 -17.12 5.07
C THR A 52 -7.31 -16.09 6.17
N SER A 53 -7.00 -14.81 5.90
CA SER A 53 -6.96 -13.74 6.89
C SER A 53 -7.31 -12.39 6.25
N ASP A 54 -7.94 -11.51 7.02
CA ASP A 54 -8.12 -10.09 6.71
C ASP A 54 -7.00 -9.26 7.37
N ALA A 55 -7.29 -8.03 7.81
CA ALA A 55 -6.35 -7.18 8.55
C ALA A 55 -6.29 -7.49 10.06
N SER A 56 -7.03 -8.50 10.53
CA SER A 56 -7.01 -8.94 11.93
C SER A 56 -5.83 -9.87 12.23
N ILE A 57 -5.72 -10.27 13.50
CA ILE A 57 -4.84 -11.34 13.94
C ILE A 57 -5.41 -12.74 13.71
N PHE A 58 -6.61 -12.88 13.13
CA PHE A 58 -7.28 -14.17 13.00
C PHE A 58 -7.07 -14.83 11.64
N ARG A 59 -7.27 -16.14 11.62
CA ARG A 59 -7.16 -17.02 10.46
C ARG A 59 -8.32 -18.01 10.39
N ARG A 60 -8.90 -18.19 9.20
CA ARG A 60 -9.85 -19.26 8.86
C ARG A 60 -9.56 -19.74 7.44
N VAL A 61 -9.50 -21.04 7.20
CA VAL A 61 -9.20 -21.60 5.86
C VAL A 61 -10.52 -21.83 5.12
N PRO A 62 -10.81 -21.10 4.04
CA PRO A 62 -12.04 -21.33 3.27
C PRO A 62 -11.99 -22.65 2.50
N GLN A 63 -13.16 -23.21 2.19
CA GLN A 63 -13.29 -24.33 1.23
C GLN A 63 -13.18 -23.85 -0.23
N ALA A 64 -13.72 -22.66 -0.52
CA ALA A 64 -13.74 -22.09 -1.85
C ALA A 64 -13.91 -20.57 -1.81
N VAL A 65 -13.49 -19.90 -2.87
CA VAL A 65 -13.75 -18.47 -3.12
C VAL A 65 -14.54 -18.32 -4.41
N LEU A 66 -15.60 -17.52 -4.37
CA LEU A 66 -16.38 -17.10 -5.55
C LEU A 66 -16.18 -15.58 -5.75
N GLU A 67 -15.81 -15.18 -6.97
CA GLU A 67 -15.64 -13.78 -7.38
C GLU A 67 -16.75 -13.44 -8.41
N PRO A 68 -17.98 -13.13 -7.96
CA PRO A 68 -19.14 -13.01 -8.85
C PRO A 68 -19.13 -11.70 -9.67
N GLU A 69 -19.84 -11.74 -10.78
CA GLU A 69 -20.11 -10.61 -11.70
C GLU A 69 -21.60 -10.21 -11.71
N SER A 70 -22.46 -11.02 -11.10
CA SER A 70 -23.92 -10.85 -11.14
C SER A 70 -24.61 -11.31 -9.85
N VAL A 71 -25.85 -10.83 -9.65
CA VAL A 71 -26.72 -11.25 -8.54
C VAL A 71 -27.06 -12.74 -8.65
N GLU A 72 -27.25 -13.23 -9.87
CA GLU A 72 -27.58 -14.63 -10.17
C GLU A 72 -26.44 -15.57 -9.71
N GLN A 73 -25.19 -15.19 -9.92
CA GLN A 73 -24.03 -15.94 -9.43
C GLN A 73 -23.92 -15.92 -7.90
N ILE A 74 -24.23 -14.79 -7.24
CA ILE A 74 -24.27 -14.71 -5.77
C ILE A 74 -25.34 -15.66 -5.23
N LYS A 75 -26.55 -15.64 -5.81
CA LYS A 75 -27.65 -16.54 -5.44
C LYS A 75 -27.27 -18.01 -5.65
N ALA A 76 -26.72 -18.35 -6.82
CA ALA A 76 -26.24 -19.69 -7.11
C ALA A 76 -25.14 -20.15 -6.13
N GLY A 77 -24.20 -19.28 -5.77
CA GLY A 77 -23.16 -19.56 -4.77
C GLY A 77 -23.74 -19.85 -3.39
N LEU A 78 -24.73 -19.07 -2.94
CA LEU A 78 -25.44 -19.30 -1.69
C LEU A 78 -26.18 -20.65 -1.69
N MET A 79 -26.87 -20.98 -2.79
CA MET A 79 -27.59 -22.25 -2.92
C MET A 79 -26.63 -23.45 -2.94
N LEU A 80 -25.52 -23.35 -3.68
CA LEU A 80 -24.49 -24.38 -3.69
C LEU A 80 -23.84 -24.56 -2.31
N ALA A 81 -23.53 -23.47 -1.61
CA ALA A 81 -23.05 -23.53 -0.24
C ALA A 81 -24.10 -24.18 0.69
N LYS A 82 -25.39 -23.91 0.45
CA LYS A 82 -26.49 -24.55 1.18
C LYS A 82 -26.46 -26.08 1.03
N GLU A 83 -26.37 -26.55 -0.21
CA GLU A 83 -26.26 -27.96 -0.59
C GLU A 83 -25.03 -28.64 0.00
N ARG A 84 -23.87 -27.95 -0.01
CA ARG A 84 -22.60 -28.44 0.53
C ARG A 84 -22.48 -28.31 2.05
N GLN A 85 -23.47 -27.72 2.71
CA GLN A 85 -23.44 -27.39 4.14
C GLN A 85 -22.26 -26.49 4.51
N TRP A 86 -21.83 -25.63 3.59
CA TRP A 86 -20.78 -24.64 3.84
C TRP A 86 -21.41 -23.37 4.41
N PRO A 87 -20.83 -22.78 5.48
CA PRO A 87 -21.17 -21.41 5.84
C PRO A 87 -20.71 -20.45 4.75
N VAL A 88 -21.31 -19.26 4.71
CA VAL A 88 -20.98 -18.22 3.73
C VAL A 88 -20.49 -16.98 4.45
N THR A 89 -19.34 -16.47 4.00
CA THR A 89 -18.81 -15.17 4.43
C THR A 89 -18.73 -14.26 3.21
N LEU A 90 -19.39 -13.10 3.30
CA LEU A 90 -19.24 -12.06 2.29
C LEU A 90 -17.95 -11.27 2.57
N ARG A 91 -17.19 -10.99 1.52
CA ARG A 91 -15.93 -10.26 1.60
C ARG A 91 -15.93 -9.10 0.61
N GLY A 92 -15.58 -7.92 1.11
CA GLY A 92 -15.24 -6.75 0.31
C GLY A 92 -13.73 -6.63 0.13
N GLY A 93 -13.16 -5.47 0.45
CA GLY A 93 -11.71 -5.24 0.37
C GLY A 93 -10.84 -6.06 1.34
N GLY A 94 -11.44 -6.85 2.26
CA GLY A 94 -10.70 -7.66 3.25
C GLY A 94 -9.83 -6.83 4.20
N THR A 95 -10.24 -5.59 4.49
CA THR A 95 -9.49 -4.61 5.30
C THR A 95 -9.93 -4.58 6.76
N SER A 96 -10.89 -5.41 7.17
CA SER A 96 -11.35 -5.47 8.55
C SER A 96 -10.25 -5.95 9.49
N VAL A 97 -10.15 -5.31 10.66
CA VAL A 97 -9.26 -5.71 11.75
C VAL A 97 -9.96 -6.59 12.80
N ALA A 98 -11.25 -6.89 12.59
CA ALA A 98 -12.07 -7.65 13.53
C ALA A 98 -12.18 -9.14 13.20
N GLY A 99 -11.67 -9.60 12.04
CA GLY A 99 -11.72 -11.01 11.65
C GLY A 99 -13.10 -11.45 11.15
N ASN A 100 -13.96 -10.52 10.73
CA ASN A 100 -15.30 -10.79 10.23
C ASN A 100 -15.37 -10.92 8.70
N ALA A 101 -14.28 -10.63 7.98
CA ALA A 101 -14.20 -10.77 6.52
C ALA A 101 -13.55 -12.12 6.09
N ILE A 102 -13.55 -13.12 6.98
CA ILE A 102 -12.98 -14.46 6.79
C ILE A 102 -13.91 -15.55 7.31
N GLY A 103 -13.82 -16.75 6.75
CA GLY A 103 -14.65 -17.90 7.13
C GLY A 103 -14.14 -19.22 6.57
N GLU A 104 -14.64 -20.33 7.09
CA GLU A 104 -14.15 -21.68 6.75
C GLU A 104 -14.89 -22.34 5.58
N GLY A 105 -16.01 -21.76 5.13
CA GLY A 105 -16.85 -22.27 4.05
C GLY A 105 -16.59 -21.56 2.72
N LEU A 106 -17.65 -21.05 2.11
CA LEU A 106 -17.58 -20.26 0.88
C LEU A 106 -17.33 -18.79 1.21
N ILE A 107 -16.27 -18.21 0.67
CA ILE A 107 -16.08 -16.76 0.63
C ILE A 107 -16.66 -16.24 -0.69
N ILE A 108 -17.51 -15.22 -0.63
CA ILE A 108 -17.99 -14.49 -1.81
C ILE A 108 -17.29 -13.12 -1.80
N ASP A 109 -16.33 -12.90 -2.70
CA ASP A 109 -15.60 -11.63 -2.83
C ASP A 109 -16.22 -10.74 -3.93
N VAL A 110 -16.91 -9.68 -3.50
CA VAL A 110 -17.58 -8.74 -4.42
C VAL A 110 -16.65 -7.62 -4.93
N SER A 111 -15.44 -7.49 -4.37
CA SER A 111 -14.55 -6.35 -4.66
C SER A 111 -13.89 -6.41 -6.04
N ARG A 112 -13.73 -7.61 -6.61
CA ARG A 112 -13.00 -7.78 -7.88
C ARG A 112 -13.86 -7.47 -9.11
N ARG A 113 -15.13 -7.91 -9.12
CA ARG A 113 -15.98 -7.86 -10.32
C ARG A 113 -17.43 -7.41 -10.11
N PHE A 114 -17.85 -7.19 -8.86
CA PHE A 114 -19.21 -6.76 -8.51
C PHE A 114 -19.20 -5.40 -7.78
N ASN A 115 -18.62 -4.40 -8.45
CA ASN A 115 -18.18 -3.14 -7.88
C ASN A 115 -18.57 -1.90 -8.71
N ARG A 116 -19.74 -1.91 -9.36
CA ARG A 116 -20.20 -0.79 -10.20
C ARG A 116 -21.00 0.26 -9.43
N VAL A 117 -20.72 1.53 -9.70
CA VAL A 117 -21.64 2.64 -9.46
C VAL A 117 -22.73 2.57 -10.53
N LEU A 118 -23.99 2.38 -10.12
CA LEU A 118 -25.12 2.13 -11.02
C LEU A 118 -25.79 3.43 -11.44
N ASP A 119 -25.91 4.39 -10.52
CA ASP A 119 -26.55 5.68 -10.75
C ASP A 119 -26.09 6.72 -9.71
N ILE A 120 -26.04 8.00 -10.09
CA ILE A 120 -25.82 9.14 -9.19
C ILE A 120 -26.89 10.18 -9.50
N ASP A 121 -27.67 10.54 -8.49
CA ASP A 121 -28.73 11.55 -8.57
C ASP A 121 -28.31 12.80 -7.76
N PRO A 122 -27.88 13.88 -8.44
CA PRO A 122 -27.51 15.13 -7.78
C PRO A 122 -28.70 15.92 -7.23
N GLU A 123 -29.93 15.64 -7.66
CA GLU A 123 -31.13 16.33 -7.15
C GLU A 123 -31.53 15.75 -5.79
N THR A 124 -31.50 14.42 -5.65
CA THR A 124 -31.79 13.74 -4.39
C THR A 124 -30.56 13.55 -3.50
N LEU A 125 -29.36 13.89 -4.00
CA LEU A 125 -28.08 13.70 -3.32
C LEU A 125 -27.84 12.24 -2.94
N THR A 126 -28.07 11.32 -3.87
CA THR A 126 -27.90 9.88 -3.62
C THR A 126 -27.11 9.20 -4.72
N ALA A 127 -26.54 8.04 -4.39
CA ALA A 127 -25.95 7.13 -5.35
C ALA A 127 -26.48 5.72 -5.13
N ARG A 128 -26.74 5.01 -6.23
CA ARG A 128 -27.11 3.59 -6.23
C ARG A 128 -25.91 2.77 -6.69
N ILE A 129 -25.50 1.80 -5.89
CA ILE A 129 -24.21 1.13 -6.05
C ILE A 129 -24.30 -0.37 -5.78
N GLN A 130 -23.38 -1.12 -6.39
CA GLN A 130 -23.05 -2.48 -5.96
C GLN A 130 -22.17 -2.45 -4.69
N PRO A 131 -22.24 -3.47 -3.81
CA PRO A 131 -21.52 -3.49 -2.54
C PRO A 131 -20.00 -3.47 -2.68
N GLY A 132 -19.45 -3.91 -3.81
CA GLY A 132 -18.01 -3.97 -4.07
C GLY A 132 -17.36 -2.64 -4.44
N VAL A 133 -18.13 -1.56 -4.63
CA VAL A 133 -17.60 -0.22 -4.97
C VAL A 133 -16.63 0.25 -3.88
N ILE A 134 -15.41 0.63 -4.27
CA ILE A 134 -14.42 1.23 -3.37
C ILE A 134 -14.89 2.64 -3.00
N CYS A 135 -14.68 3.05 -1.74
CA CYS A 135 -15.14 4.36 -1.26
C CYS A 135 -14.65 5.52 -2.16
N ASP A 136 -13.35 5.54 -2.48
CA ASP A 136 -12.80 6.59 -3.35
C ASP A 136 -13.31 6.55 -4.78
N ASP A 137 -13.65 5.38 -5.34
CA ASP A 137 -14.24 5.28 -6.68
C ASP A 137 -15.61 5.96 -6.72
N LEU A 138 -16.43 5.80 -5.66
CA LEU A 138 -17.69 6.52 -5.55
C LEU A 138 -17.45 8.03 -5.40
N ARG A 139 -16.50 8.44 -4.55
CA ARG A 139 -16.18 9.86 -4.34
C ARG A 139 -15.69 10.52 -5.63
N ALA A 140 -14.82 9.84 -6.38
CA ALA A 140 -14.35 10.29 -7.68
C ALA A 140 -15.49 10.38 -8.70
N SER A 141 -16.42 9.42 -8.71
CA SER A 141 -17.60 9.43 -9.58
C SER A 141 -18.61 10.54 -9.23
N ALA A 142 -18.72 10.91 -7.95
CA ALA A 142 -19.61 11.96 -7.47
C ALA A 142 -19.01 13.38 -7.59
N ALA A 143 -17.68 13.51 -7.61
CA ALA A 143 -16.98 14.79 -7.64
C ALA A 143 -17.37 15.73 -8.80
N PRO A 144 -17.63 15.26 -10.04
CA PRO A 144 -18.12 16.11 -11.13
C PRO A 144 -19.43 16.85 -10.84
N TYR A 145 -20.24 16.35 -9.89
CA TYR A 145 -21.48 16.97 -9.44
C TYR A 145 -21.29 17.88 -8.22
N GLY A 146 -20.06 18.09 -7.75
CA GLY A 146 -19.76 18.82 -6.51
C GLY A 146 -20.11 18.03 -5.24
N LEU A 147 -20.23 16.71 -5.34
CA LEU A 147 -20.65 15.81 -4.27
C LEU A 147 -19.55 14.82 -3.88
N THR A 148 -19.61 14.31 -2.66
CA THR A 148 -18.78 13.22 -2.13
C THR A 148 -19.63 12.28 -1.29
N TYR A 149 -19.16 11.05 -1.08
CA TYR A 149 -19.64 10.22 0.01
C TYR A 149 -18.99 10.70 1.33
N GLY A 150 -19.78 10.74 2.41
CA GLY A 150 -19.35 11.34 3.69
C GLY A 150 -18.37 10.46 4.47
N PRO A 151 -18.75 9.24 4.87
CA PRO A 151 -17.88 8.35 5.63
C PRO A 151 -16.55 8.05 4.91
N ASP A 152 -15.43 8.24 5.62
CA ASP A 152 -14.09 8.16 5.07
C ASP A 152 -13.09 7.43 5.99
N PRO A 153 -13.23 6.11 6.19
CA PRO A 153 -12.30 5.34 7.02
C PRO A 153 -10.86 5.48 6.50
N SER A 154 -9.86 5.26 7.35
CA SER A 154 -8.44 5.23 6.92
C SER A 154 -8.13 4.24 5.79
N THR A 155 -9.08 3.35 5.47
CA THR A 155 -9.03 2.39 4.37
C THR A 155 -9.76 2.82 3.09
N HIS A 156 -10.25 4.06 2.98
CA HIS A 156 -11.14 4.55 1.92
C HIS A 156 -10.66 4.25 0.47
N SER A 157 -9.36 4.24 0.21
CA SER A 157 -8.80 3.90 -1.12
C SER A 157 -8.87 2.41 -1.51
N ARG A 158 -9.38 1.53 -0.64
CA ARG A 158 -9.49 0.09 -0.91
C ARG A 158 -10.62 -0.64 -0.16
N CYS A 159 -11.23 -0.01 0.84
CA CYS A 159 -12.41 -0.57 1.49
C CYS A 159 -13.64 -0.37 0.59
N THR A 160 -14.51 -1.37 0.59
CA THR A 160 -15.74 -1.37 -0.21
C THR A 160 -16.91 -0.84 0.63
N ILE A 161 -17.82 -0.08 0.03
CA ILE A 161 -18.94 0.52 0.75
C ILE A 161 -19.85 -0.54 1.39
N GLY A 162 -20.06 -1.70 0.76
CA GLY A 162 -20.80 -2.80 1.37
C GLY A 162 -20.17 -3.30 2.68
N GLY A 163 -18.84 -3.34 2.74
CA GLY A 163 -18.09 -3.65 3.97
C GLY A 163 -18.19 -2.54 5.01
N MET A 164 -18.20 -1.28 4.58
CA MET A 164 -18.42 -0.15 5.48
C MET A 164 -19.81 -0.21 6.13
N ILE A 165 -20.85 -0.49 5.35
CA ILE A 165 -22.22 -0.67 5.87
C ILE A 165 -22.26 -1.88 6.83
N ALA A 166 -21.64 -3.01 6.44
CA ALA A 166 -21.61 -4.21 7.27
C ALA A 166 -20.94 -3.99 8.64
N ASN A 167 -19.92 -3.14 8.74
CA ASN A 167 -19.25 -2.81 10.01
C ASN A 167 -19.83 -1.57 10.71
N ASN A 168 -20.80 -0.89 10.09
CA ASN A 168 -21.20 0.47 10.44
C ASN A 168 -19.98 1.42 10.58
N ALA A 169 -19.03 1.27 9.66
CA ALA A 169 -17.78 2.01 9.67
C ALA A 169 -18.01 3.51 9.49
N CYS A 170 -17.05 4.29 9.97
CA CYS A 170 -17.03 5.73 9.81
C CYS A 170 -15.60 6.19 9.50
N GLY A 171 -15.22 7.42 9.85
CA GLY A 171 -13.92 7.99 9.51
C GLY A 171 -13.66 9.27 10.28
N SER A 172 -12.66 10.04 9.87
CA SER A 172 -12.32 11.29 10.57
C SER A 172 -13.41 12.35 10.47
N HIS A 173 -14.24 12.31 9.41
CA HIS A 173 -15.30 13.28 9.20
C HIS A 173 -16.68 12.84 9.76
N SER A 174 -16.75 11.79 10.59
CA SER A 174 -18.01 11.37 11.20
C SER A 174 -18.63 12.41 12.12
N LEU A 175 -17.84 13.35 12.67
CA LEU A 175 -18.37 14.49 13.40
C LEU A 175 -19.29 15.37 12.51
N ALA A 176 -19.00 15.46 11.21
CA ALA A 176 -19.82 16.19 10.24
C ALA A 176 -20.92 15.32 9.61
N TRP A 177 -20.61 14.06 9.26
CA TRP A 177 -21.45 13.26 8.37
C TRP A 177 -21.93 11.93 8.95
N GLY A 178 -21.56 11.61 10.19
CA GLY A 178 -21.98 10.40 10.89
C GLY A 178 -21.33 9.11 10.36
N THR A 179 -22.00 8.00 10.65
CA THR A 179 -21.58 6.63 10.32
C THR A 179 -22.10 6.16 8.96
N ALA A 180 -21.68 4.98 8.49
CA ALA A 180 -22.29 4.35 7.32
C ALA A 180 -23.81 4.15 7.48
N ALA A 181 -24.31 3.82 8.67
CA ALA A 181 -25.74 3.76 8.96
C ALA A 181 -26.43 5.11 8.79
N ASP A 182 -25.76 6.22 9.08
CA ASP A 182 -26.34 7.55 8.90
C ASP A 182 -26.52 7.94 7.43
N ASN A 183 -25.75 7.30 6.55
CA ASN A 183 -25.67 7.58 5.13
C ASN A 183 -26.33 6.51 4.24
N VAL A 184 -26.94 5.47 4.81
CA VAL A 184 -27.72 4.48 4.04
C VAL A 184 -29.20 4.88 3.98
N GLU A 185 -29.79 4.81 2.79
CA GLU A 185 -31.20 5.10 2.54
C GLU A 185 -32.01 3.81 2.29
N GLU A 186 -31.44 2.91 1.49
CA GLU A 186 -32.08 1.65 1.09
C GLU A 186 -31.03 0.55 0.85
N LEU A 187 -31.36 -0.68 1.20
CA LEU A 187 -30.53 -1.88 0.93
C LEU A 187 -31.36 -2.97 0.27
N THR A 188 -30.87 -3.53 -0.83
CA THR A 188 -31.37 -4.80 -1.36
C THR A 188 -30.49 -5.93 -0.81
N VAL A 189 -31.08 -6.86 -0.08
CA VAL A 189 -30.38 -7.92 0.66
C VAL A 189 -30.88 -9.30 0.24
N LEU A 190 -29.96 -10.24 0.06
CA LEU A 190 -30.22 -11.67 -0.06
C LEU A 190 -30.15 -12.35 1.31
N ARG A 191 -31.25 -12.97 1.74
CA ARG A 191 -31.35 -13.70 3.01
C ARG A 191 -30.79 -15.13 2.87
N ALA A 192 -30.54 -15.78 4.01
CA ALA A 192 -29.97 -17.13 4.07
C ALA A 192 -30.84 -18.21 3.40
N ASP A 193 -32.15 -17.96 3.24
CA ASP A 193 -33.10 -18.84 2.56
C ASP A 193 -33.12 -18.65 1.02
N GLY A 194 -32.37 -17.67 0.50
CA GLY A 194 -32.32 -17.32 -0.92
C GLY A 194 -33.33 -16.24 -1.34
N SER A 195 -34.20 -15.78 -0.44
CA SER A 195 -35.14 -14.69 -0.72
C SER A 195 -34.45 -13.33 -0.75
N THR A 196 -34.93 -12.43 -1.61
CA THR A 196 -34.43 -11.04 -1.71
C THR A 196 -35.42 -10.09 -1.04
N VAL A 197 -34.91 -9.19 -0.20
CA VAL A 197 -35.71 -8.18 0.51
C VAL A 197 -35.10 -6.79 0.34
N VAL A 198 -35.94 -5.78 0.20
CA VAL A 198 -35.54 -4.37 0.20
C VAL A 198 -35.81 -3.79 1.59
N LEU A 199 -34.77 -3.26 2.24
CA LEU A 199 -34.80 -2.65 3.56
C LEU A 199 -34.70 -1.13 3.41
N ARG A 200 -35.52 -0.39 4.14
CA ARG A 200 -35.59 1.08 4.08
C ARG A 200 -36.22 1.67 5.34
N ARG A 201 -36.27 2.99 5.41
CA ARG A 201 -37.04 3.69 6.43
C ARG A 201 -38.53 3.28 6.36
N GLY A 202 -39.08 2.88 7.51
CA GLY A 202 -40.49 2.52 7.66
C GLY A 202 -40.79 1.02 7.57
N GLY A 203 -39.84 0.18 7.18
CA GLY A 203 -40.03 -1.27 7.10
C GLY A 203 -39.23 -1.91 5.98
N SER A 204 -39.73 -3.01 5.44
CA SER A 204 -39.10 -3.75 4.33
C SER A 204 -40.12 -4.10 3.24
N SER A 205 -39.66 -4.72 2.16
CA SER A 205 -40.55 -5.29 1.15
C SER A 205 -41.21 -6.60 1.58
N ASP A 206 -40.88 -7.14 2.76
CA ASP A 206 -41.44 -8.37 3.33
C ASP A 206 -42.24 -8.03 4.61
N GLN A 207 -43.56 -8.10 4.51
CA GLN A 207 -44.44 -7.78 5.64
C GLN A 207 -44.25 -8.72 6.83
N LEU A 208 -43.94 -10.00 6.59
CA LEU A 208 -43.74 -10.96 7.68
C LEU A 208 -42.47 -10.63 8.46
N LEU A 209 -41.40 -10.25 7.74
CA LEU A 209 -40.17 -9.75 8.36
C LEU A 209 -40.46 -8.53 9.25
N ASP A 210 -41.22 -7.56 8.75
CA ASP A 210 -41.60 -6.37 9.51
C ASP A 210 -42.40 -6.71 10.77
N GLU A 211 -43.37 -7.62 10.68
CA GLU A 211 -44.17 -8.08 11.83
C GLU A 211 -43.29 -8.74 12.89
N GLN A 212 -42.35 -9.59 12.50
CA GLN A 212 -41.40 -10.24 13.41
C GLN A 212 -40.46 -9.23 14.08
N LEU A 213 -39.91 -8.28 13.31
CA LEU A 213 -39.04 -7.23 13.86
C LEU A 213 -39.78 -6.27 14.79
N ARG A 214 -41.06 -5.95 14.50
CA ARG A 214 -41.91 -5.16 15.41
C ARG A 214 -42.19 -5.91 16.70
N ALA A 215 -42.46 -7.21 16.64
CA ALA A 215 -42.68 -8.02 17.84
C ALA A 215 -41.44 -8.03 18.76
N ILE A 216 -40.25 -8.27 18.19
CA ILE A 216 -38.97 -8.21 18.94
C ILE A 216 -38.78 -6.82 19.55
N ARG A 217 -38.95 -5.77 18.74
CA ARG A 217 -38.84 -4.39 19.21
C ARG A 217 -39.79 -4.10 20.38
N ASP A 218 -41.05 -4.49 20.26
CA ASP A 218 -42.09 -4.19 21.25
C ASP A 218 -41.86 -4.91 22.57
N GLU A 219 -41.29 -6.12 22.52
CA GLU A 219 -40.85 -6.86 23.70
C GLU A 219 -39.67 -6.16 24.42
N HIS A 220 -38.72 -5.60 23.67
CA HIS A 220 -37.46 -5.06 24.21
C HIS A 220 -37.36 -3.52 24.25
N LEU A 221 -38.47 -2.78 24.14
CA LEU A 221 -38.49 -1.30 24.02
C LEU A 221 -37.67 -0.57 25.09
N GLY A 222 -37.76 -1.02 26.34
CA GLY A 222 -37.05 -0.38 27.47
C GLY A 222 -35.53 -0.50 27.32
N GLU A 223 -35.05 -1.69 26.96
CA GLU A 223 -33.63 -1.94 26.76
C GLU A 223 -33.11 -1.18 25.54
N PHE A 224 -33.82 -1.20 24.40
CA PHE A 224 -33.38 -0.49 23.19
C PHE A 224 -33.22 1.02 23.42
N ARG A 225 -34.11 1.64 24.20
CA ARG A 225 -34.05 3.09 24.51
C ARG A 225 -32.95 3.45 25.51
N THR A 226 -32.60 2.56 26.43
CA THR A 226 -31.74 2.89 27.58
C THR A 226 -30.34 2.28 27.50
N LYS A 227 -30.13 1.32 26.58
CA LYS A 227 -28.86 0.59 26.45
C LYS A 227 -28.19 0.77 25.11
N LEU A 228 -28.91 1.13 24.05
CA LEU A 228 -28.37 1.29 22.71
C LEU A 228 -28.33 2.78 22.32
N SER A 229 -27.34 3.19 21.51
CA SER A 229 -27.19 4.58 21.02
C SER A 229 -27.11 5.64 22.12
N GLN A 230 -26.40 5.35 23.22
CA GLN A 230 -26.25 6.26 24.35
C GLN A 230 -25.19 7.34 24.09
N PHE A 231 -24.31 7.15 23.10
CA PHE A 231 -23.32 8.11 22.63
C PHE A 231 -22.99 7.84 21.14
N PRO A 232 -22.37 8.78 20.40
CA PRO A 232 -22.26 8.72 18.94
C PRO A 232 -21.63 7.45 18.36
N ARG A 233 -20.58 6.92 19.00
CA ARG A 233 -19.83 5.74 18.53
C ARG A 233 -20.09 4.48 19.36
N GLN A 234 -21.35 4.27 19.75
CA GLN A 234 -21.78 3.00 20.33
C GLN A 234 -22.15 2.00 19.22
N VAL A 235 -21.14 1.34 18.64
CA VAL A 235 -21.31 0.50 17.43
C VAL A 235 -21.44 -0.99 17.73
N SER A 236 -20.90 -1.49 18.85
CA SER A 236 -20.91 -2.93 19.16
C SER A 236 -22.31 -3.54 19.17
N GLY A 237 -22.47 -4.73 18.59
CA GLY A 237 -23.73 -5.46 18.45
C GLY A 237 -24.61 -4.94 17.30
N TYR A 238 -25.87 -5.39 17.25
CA TYR A 238 -26.80 -4.93 16.23
C TYR A 238 -27.40 -3.56 16.57
N GLY A 239 -27.57 -2.72 15.54
CA GLY A 239 -28.18 -1.38 15.61
C GLY A 239 -29.69 -1.37 15.87
N LEU A 240 -30.20 -2.18 16.81
CA LEU A 240 -31.65 -2.39 16.99
C LEU A 240 -32.43 -1.16 17.46
N HIS A 241 -31.73 -0.13 17.97
CA HIS A 241 -32.35 1.16 18.29
C HIS A 241 -32.98 1.84 17.06
N TYR A 242 -32.48 1.58 15.84
CA TYR A 242 -33.10 2.11 14.61
C TYR A 242 -34.51 1.55 14.35
N LEU A 243 -34.87 0.41 14.95
CA LEU A 243 -36.22 -0.14 14.89
C LEU A 243 -37.22 0.65 15.76
N LEU A 244 -36.77 1.50 16.68
CA LEU A 244 -37.69 2.31 17.48
C LEU A 244 -38.55 3.23 16.59
N GLN A 245 -39.81 3.44 17.00
CA GLN A 245 -40.77 4.20 16.20
C GLN A 245 -40.33 5.67 16.04
N GLU A 246 -39.77 6.25 17.09
CA GLU A 246 -39.18 7.59 17.09
C GLU A 246 -37.99 7.74 16.12
N ASN A 247 -37.32 6.63 15.80
CA ASN A 247 -36.23 6.58 14.83
C ASN A 247 -36.73 6.25 13.41
N GLY A 248 -38.02 5.99 13.25
CA GLY A 248 -38.68 5.76 11.97
C GLY A 248 -38.85 4.29 11.58
N PHE A 249 -38.60 3.34 12.49
CA PHE A 249 -38.55 1.90 12.18
C PHE A 249 -37.68 1.64 10.93
N ASP A 250 -36.42 2.03 11.03
CA ASP A 250 -35.50 2.07 9.89
C ASP A 250 -34.72 0.76 9.77
N THR A 251 -35.18 -0.11 8.87
CA THR A 251 -34.61 -1.46 8.73
C THR A 251 -33.28 -1.45 7.99
N ALA A 252 -33.04 -0.47 7.11
CA ALA A 252 -31.75 -0.31 6.42
C ALA A 252 -30.66 0.07 7.43
N LYS A 253 -30.93 1.03 8.31
CA LYS A 253 -29.99 1.43 9.36
C LYS A 253 -29.79 0.35 10.41
N ALA A 254 -30.85 -0.38 10.79
CA ALA A 254 -30.74 -1.51 11.72
C ALA A 254 -29.90 -2.67 11.15
N PHE A 255 -29.81 -2.80 9.83
CA PHE A 255 -28.99 -3.81 9.15
C PHE A 255 -27.50 -3.43 9.11
N ALA A 256 -27.17 -2.14 9.13
CA ALA A 256 -25.78 -1.69 9.24
C ALA A 256 -25.17 -2.14 10.58
N GLY A 257 -23.90 -2.59 10.54
CA GLY A 257 -23.26 -3.24 11.69
C GLY A 257 -23.60 -4.73 11.83
N SER A 258 -24.31 -5.33 10.87
CA SER A 258 -24.63 -6.78 10.92
C SER A 258 -23.45 -7.70 10.60
N GLU A 259 -22.33 -7.16 10.09
CA GLU A 259 -21.11 -7.90 9.77
C GLU A 259 -21.35 -9.10 8.85
N GLY A 260 -22.33 -9.00 7.95
CA GLY A 260 -22.71 -10.08 7.03
C GLY A 260 -23.44 -11.26 7.68
N THR A 261 -23.83 -11.14 8.96
CA THR A 261 -24.53 -12.21 9.69
C THR A 261 -26.03 -12.26 9.40
N LEU A 262 -26.64 -11.17 8.92
CA LEU A 262 -28.09 -11.10 8.65
C LEU A 262 -28.45 -11.26 7.17
N GLY A 263 -27.49 -11.14 6.26
CA GLY A 263 -27.76 -11.21 4.83
C GLY A 263 -26.58 -10.73 3.98
N ILE A 264 -26.68 -10.94 2.67
CA ILE A 264 -25.72 -10.47 1.68
C ILE A 264 -26.29 -9.23 1.00
N ILE A 265 -25.59 -8.10 1.09
CA ILE A 265 -25.97 -6.87 0.36
C ILE A 265 -25.76 -7.13 -1.14
N LEU A 266 -26.79 -6.86 -1.94
CA LEU A 266 -26.74 -6.95 -3.41
C LEU A 266 -26.68 -5.56 -4.07
N GLU A 267 -27.34 -4.58 -3.46
CA GLU A 267 -27.38 -3.18 -3.91
C GLU A 267 -27.56 -2.27 -2.69
N ALA A 268 -27.00 -1.07 -2.73
CA ALA A 268 -27.21 -0.03 -1.73
C ALA A 268 -27.54 1.31 -2.39
N VAL A 269 -28.48 2.04 -1.81
CA VAL A 269 -28.70 3.47 -2.06
C VAL A 269 -28.11 4.25 -0.89
N VAL A 270 -27.11 5.06 -1.18
CA VAL A 270 -26.37 5.84 -0.18
C VAL A 270 -26.53 7.33 -0.42
N ARG A 271 -26.49 8.10 0.66
CA ARG A 271 -26.52 9.56 0.66
C ARG A 271 -25.15 10.12 0.28
N LEU A 272 -25.16 11.18 -0.52
CA LEU A 272 -24.02 12.01 -0.85
C LEU A 272 -24.14 13.37 -0.16
N VAL A 273 -23.01 14.04 0.04
CA VAL A 273 -22.92 15.37 0.65
C VAL A 273 -22.14 16.32 -0.25
N PRO A 274 -22.40 17.63 -0.20
CA PRO A 274 -21.58 18.61 -0.92
C PRO A 274 -20.12 18.57 -0.48
N ILE A 275 -19.20 18.70 -1.42
CA ILE A 275 -17.77 18.86 -1.11
C ILE A 275 -17.58 20.24 -0.44
N PRO A 276 -16.97 20.31 0.75
CA PRO A 276 -16.66 21.59 1.39
C PRO A 276 -15.79 22.48 0.48
N ARG A 277 -16.21 23.73 0.25
CA ARG A 277 -15.53 24.66 -0.66
C ARG A 277 -14.17 25.12 -0.13
N HIS A 278 -14.11 25.42 1.16
CA HIS A 278 -12.91 25.87 1.84
C HIS A 278 -12.73 25.13 3.16
N LYS A 279 -11.47 24.85 3.49
CA LYS A 279 -11.06 24.12 4.68
C LYS A 279 -9.90 24.85 5.35
N ALA A 280 -9.82 24.74 6.67
CA ALA A 280 -8.66 25.15 7.46
C ALA A 280 -8.47 24.17 8.63
N LEU A 281 -7.22 23.86 8.98
CA LEU A 281 -6.87 22.93 10.03
C LEU A 281 -6.32 23.68 11.24
N ALA A 282 -6.97 23.54 12.39
CA ALA A 282 -6.44 23.93 13.69
C ALA A 282 -5.73 22.73 14.34
N VAL A 283 -4.44 22.88 14.66
CA VAL A 283 -3.67 21.91 15.45
C VAL A 283 -3.43 22.49 16.84
N LEU A 284 -4.01 21.86 17.86
CA LEU A 284 -3.93 22.29 19.26
C LEU A 284 -3.00 21.34 20.02
N ALA A 285 -1.96 21.88 20.65
CA ALA A 285 -0.99 21.09 21.42
C ALA A 285 -1.26 21.20 22.92
N PHE A 286 -1.20 20.06 23.62
CA PHE A 286 -1.50 19.94 25.04
C PHE A 286 -0.33 19.31 25.81
N PRO A 287 -0.23 19.51 27.14
CA PRO A 287 0.83 18.93 27.95
C PRO A 287 0.85 17.40 27.91
N THR A 288 -0.31 16.75 27.86
CA THR A 288 -0.43 15.29 27.78
C THR A 288 -1.56 14.87 26.83
N VAL A 289 -1.54 13.62 26.38
CA VAL A 289 -2.65 13.00 25.63
C VAL A 289 -3.97 13.00 26.42
N PHE A 290 -3.90 12.93 27.75
CA PHE A 290 -5.09 12.97 28.61
C PHE A 290 -5.73 14.37 28.62
N ASP A 291 -4.92 15.43 28.56
CA ASP A 291 -5.41 16.81 28.47
C ASP A 291 -6.06 17.06 27.10
N ALA A 292 -5.44 16.57 26.02
CA ALA A 292 -6.05 16.58 24.70
C ALA A 292 -7.41 15.83 24.68
N ALA A 293 -7.47 14.65 25.30
CA ALA A 293 -8.71 13.88 25.42
C ALA A 293 -9.79 14.59 26.24
N ALA A 294 -9.42 15.32 27.30
CA ALA A 294 -10.37 16.11 28.09
C ALA A 294 -10.90 17.33 27.32
N ALA A 295 -10.06 17.94 26.49
CA ALA A 295 -10.42 19.08 25.64
C ALA A 295 -11.28 18.69 24.42
N ALA A 296 -11.08 17.50 23.87
CA ALA A 296 -11.72 17.04 22.63
C ALA A 296 -13.25 17.23 22.57
N PRO A 297 -14.08 16.85 23.56
CA PRO A 297 -15.53 17.07 23.50
C PRO A 297 -15.92 18.55 23.33
N LEU A 298 -15.08 19.48 23.80
CA LEU A 298 -15.34 20.92 23.72
C LEU A 298 -15.06 21.50 22.32
N THR A 299 -14.41 20.73 21.44
CA THR A 299 -14.15 21.11 20.03
C THR A 299 -15.32 20.81 19.09
N ARG A 300 -16.33 20.07 19.56
CA ARG A 300 -17.52 19.67 18.79
C ARG A 300 -18.47 20.85 18.57
N LEU A 301 -18.05 21.80 17.73
CA LEU A 301 -18.74 23.05 17.44
C LEU A 301 -19.25 23.05 16.01
N PRO A 302 -20.31 23.84 15.69
CA PRO A 302 -20.76 24.01 14.31
C PRO A 302 -19.60 24.46 13.39
N GLY A 303 -19.44 23.79 12.25
CA GLY A 303 -18.40 24.08 11.27
C GLY A 303 -17.06 23.36 11.51
N VAL A 304 -16.91 22.64 12.63
CA VAL A 304 -15.79 21.73 12.87
C VAL A 304 -16.15 20.35 12.32
N ALA A 305 -15.38 19.88 11.34
CA ALA A 305 -15.64 18.64 10.62
C ALA A 305 -14.91 17.43 11.22
N THR A 306 -13.78 17.64 11.91
CA THR A 306 -12.98 16.58 12.54
C THR A 306 -12.50 16.99 13.94
N SER A 307 -12.17 16.01 14.78
CA SER A 307 -11.54 16.23 16.08
C SER A 307 -10.72 15.00 16.46
N GLU A 308 -9.53 14.92 15.87
CA GLU A 308 -8.63 13.76 15.93
C GLU A 308 -7.55 13.96 16.99
N GLY A 309 -7.38 12.98 17.87
CA GLY A 309 -6.37 12.97 18.91
C GLY A 309 -5.16 12.12 18.57
N MET A 310 -4.00 12.54 19.08
CA MET A 310 -2.72 11.87 18.92
C MET A 310 -1.85 12.06 20.17
N GLY A 311 -1.25 11.00 20.69
CA GLY A 311 -0.30 11.07 21.80
C GLY A 311 1.14 11.41 21.39
N GLY A 312 1.92 11.96 22.33
CA GLY A 312 3.36 12.24 22.23
C GLY A 312 4.20 11.08 21.69
N ASP A 313 3.91 9.87 22.18
CA ASP A 313 4.64 8.64 21.86
C ASP A 313 4.63 8.30 20.35
N LEU A 314 3.62 8.77 19.61
CA LEU A 314 3.57 8.60 18.16
C LEU A 314 4.64 9.43 17.45
N LEU A 315 4.89 10.66 17.90
CA LEU A 315 5.93 11.52 17.34
C LEU A 315 7.33 10.94 17.58
N GLU A 316 7.55 10.33 18.74
CA GLU A 316 8.80 9.61 19.02
C GLU A 316 9.00 8.45 18.03
N THR A 317 7.95 7.64 17.83
CA THR A 317 7.98 6.52 16.86
C THR A 317 8.19 7.03 15.42
N LEU A 318 7.56 8.14 15.05
CA LEU A 318 7.75 8.79 13.76
C LEU A 318 9.20 9.24 13.56
N ARG A 319 9.82 9.86 14.56
CA ARG A 319 11.22 10.33 14.49
C ARG A 319 12.22 9.19 14.40
N ILE A 320 11.92 8.07 15.04
CA ILE A 320 12.76 6.86 14.96
C ILE A 320 12.67 6.23 13.57
N SER A 321 11.48 6.23 12.96
CA SER A 321 11.27 5.61 11.64
C SER A 321 11.67 6.51 10.46
N GLN A 322 11.44 7.81 10.54
CA GLN A 322 11.61 8.77 9.43
C GLN A 322 12.72 9.80 9.67
N GLY A 323 13.39 9.76 10.82
CA GLY A 323 14.47 10.66 11.18
C GLY A 323 14.05 11.81 12.10
N PRO A 324 15.02 12.51 12.73
CA PRO A 324 14.77 13.45 13.83
C PRO A 324 13.93 14.67 13.45
N GLU A 325 13.95 15.09 12.18
CA GLU A 325 13.15 16.22 11.66
C GLU A 325 11.67 15.85 11.44
N ALA A 326 11.30 14.57 11.53
CA ALA A 326 9.92 14.15 11.30
C ALA A 326 8.98 14.75 12.35
N GLY A 327 7.89 15.35 11.87
CA GLY A 327 6.92 16.07 12.69
C GLY A 327 7.41 17.41 13.25
N ALA A 328 8.51 17.98 12.72
CA ALA A 328 8.98 19.32 13.11
C ALA A 328 7.95 20.45 12.85
N ASN A 329 7.00 20.22 11.94
CA ASN A 329 5.89 21.12 11.64
C ASN A 329 4.75 21.09 12.69
N LEU A 330 4.79 20.20 13.69
CA LEU A 330 3.80 20.16 14.76
C LEU A 330 4.05 21.28 15.79
N PRO A 331 3.00 21.99 16.23
CA PRO A 331 3.15 23.00 17.29
C PRO A 331 3.60 22.33 18.59
N GLY A 332 4.62 22.89 19.23
CA GLY A 332 5.17 22.37 20.50
C GLY A 332 6.04 21.12 20.36
N ALA A 333 6.48 20.76 19.15
CA ALA A 333 7.35 19.60 18.90
C ALA A 333 8.84 19.82 19.20
N GLY A 334 9.25 21.04 19.56
CA GLY A 334 10.64 21.39 19.87
C GLY A 334 11.21 20.68 21.10
N THR A 335 12.53 20.53 21.17
CA THR A 335 13.24 19.99 22.34
C THR A 335 13.27 21.01 23.49
N GLU A 336 13.57 20.54 24.71
CA GLU A 336 13.61 21.36 25.94
C GLU A 336 14.51 22.62 25.83
N ASP A 337 15.46 22.64 24.89
CA ASP A 337 16.34 23.78 24.58
C ASP A 337 15.59 25.04 24.09
N SER A 338 14.32 24.92 23.69
CA SER A 338 13.48 26.04 23.25
C SER A 338 12.82 26.83 24.40
N GLY A 339 13.02 26.43 25.66
CA GLY A 339 12.44 27.09 26.84
C GLY A 339 10.92 26.89 27.02
N SER A 340 10.28 26.14 26.13
CA SER A 340 8.87 25.72 26.22
C SER A 340 8.79 24.22 26.53
N ARG A 341 7.82 23.78 27.35
CA ARG A 341 7.60 22.34 27.56
C ARG A 341 7.14 21.70 26.24
N PRO A 342 7.75 20.58 25.81
CA PRO A 342 7.28 19.86 24.63
C PRO A 342 5.84 19.36 24.86
N ALA A 343 5.05 19.34 23.79
CA ALA A 343 3.69 18.84 23.84
C ALA A 343 3.66 17.31 23.98
N GLY A 344 2.73 16.79 24.79
CA GLY A 344 2.51 15.36 25.01
C GLY A 344 1.23 14.81 24.38
N GLY A 345 0.45 15.67 23.72
CA GLY A 345 -0.73 15.28 22.94
C GLY A 345 -1.22 16.41 22.04
N TRP A 346 -1.91 16.05 20.96
CA TRP A 346 -2.45 17.00 19.99
C TRP A 346 -3.90 16.69 19.64
N LEU A 347 -4.64 17.74 19.26
CA LEU A 347 -5.91 17.64 18.54
C LEU A 347 -5.79 18.28 17.16
N PHE A 348 -6.26 17.59 16.14
CA PHE A 348 -6.39 18.06 14.76
C PHE A 348 -7.87 18.31 14.49
N CYS A 349 -8.23 19.57 14.30
CA CYS A 349 -9.60 20.02 14.07
C CYS A 349 -9.70 20.69 12.71
N GLU A 350 -10.19 19.97 11.70
CA GLU A 350 -10.51 20.56 10.41
C GLU A 350 -11.82 21.33 10.53
N THR A 351 -11.83 22.54 9.99
CA THR A 351 -12.98 23.43 9.93
C THR A 351 -13.32 23.69 8.47
N THR A 352 -14.61 23.88 8.19
CA THR A 352 -15.13 24.11 6.84
C THR A 352 -15.80 25.49 6.75
N GLY A 353 -15.95 26.05 5.56
CA GLY A 353 -16.65 27.32 5.33
C GLY A 353 -17.03 27.55 3.86
N GLU A 354 -17.97 28.47 3.64
CA GLU A 354 -18.36 28.91 2.29
C GLU A 354 -17.31 29.85 1.66
N THR A 355 -16.47 30.46 2.51
CA THR A 355 -15.33 31.28 2.11
C THR A 355 -14.08 30.85 2.88
N GLU A 356 -12.90 31.14 2.33
CA GLU A 356 -11.62 30.87 3.00
C GLU A 356 -11.52 31.58 4.36
N GLN A 357 -12.01 32.83 4.44
CA GLN A 357 -12.00 33.61 5.69
C GLN A 357 -12.88 32.99 6.77
N GLU A 358 -14.00 32.38 6.38
CA GLU A 358 -14.90 31.72 7.32
C GLU A 358 -14.29 30.43 7.88
N ALA A 359 -13.71 29.58 7.04
CA ALA A 359 -13.02 28.37 7.49
C ALA A 359 -11.85 28.74 8.42
N PHE A 360 -10.98 29.66 7.96
CA PHE A 360 -9.84 30.13 8.77
C PHE A 360 -10.29 30.77 10.09
N GLY A 361 -11.32 31.61 10.07
CA GLY A 361 -11.86 32.26 11.26
C GLY A 361 -12.34 31.27 12.31
N ARG A 362 -13.05 30.20 11.90
CA ARG A 362 -13.48 29.13 12.81
C ARG A 362 -12.30 28.37 13.41
N ALA A 363 -11.25 28.11 12.63
CA ALA A 363 -10.02 27.49 13.14
C ALA A 363 -9.31 28.41 14.16
N GLN A 364 -9.26 29.71 13.89
CA GLN A 364 -8.69 30.70 14.81
C GLN A 364 -9.49 30.83 16.11
N ASP A 365 -10.82 30.79 16.03
CA ASP A 365 -11.70 30.82 17.22
C ASP A 365 -11.43 29.64 18.16
N LEU A 366 -11.10 28.46 17.64
CA LEU A 366 -10.67 27.31 18.45
C LEU A 366 -9.37 27.60 19.18
N LEU A 367 -8.37 28.17 18.50
CA LEU A 367 -7.11 28.55 19.11
C LEU A 367 -7.32 29.54 20.26
N ASP A 368 -8.05 30.61 20.01
CA ASP A 368 -8.30 31.66 20.99
C ASP A 368 -9.06 31.11 22.21
N ARG A 369 -10.02 30.20 21.97
CA ARG A 369 -10.77 29.51 23.02
C ARG A 369 -9.86 28.69 23.94
N PHE A 370 -8.91 27.94 23.40
CA PHE A 370 -8.05 27.07 24.18
C PHE A 370 -6.77 27.74 24.68
N ALA A 371 -6.34 28.87 24.12
CA ALA A 371 -5.20 29.63 24.61
C ALA A 371 -5.42 30.14 26.06
N THR A 372 -6.66 30.51 26.40
CA THR A 372 -7.02 31.03 27.73
C THR A 372 -8.03 30.16 28.48
N HIS A 373 -8.25 28.91 28.05
CA HIS A 373 -9.20 28.03 28.74
C HIS A 373 -8.72 27.74 30.16
N PRO A 374 -9.56 27.91 31.20
CA PRO A 374 -9.13 27.80 32.59
C PRO A 374 -8.61 26.39 32.94
N ASP A 375 -9.25 25.36 32.39
CA ASP A 375 -8.95 23.96 32.73
C ASP A 375 -8.13 23.22 31.68
N HIS A 376 -8.06 23.74 30.44
CA HIS A 376 -7.49 23.04 29.28
C HIS A 376 -6.66 23.97 28.39
N PRO A 377 -5.68 24.71 28.94
CA PRO A 377 -4.87 25.61 28.14
C PRO A 377 -3.95 24.85 27.18
N THR A 378 -3.85 25.31 25.94
CA THR A 378 -2.86 24.79 24.98
C THR A 378 -1.45 25.27 25.29
N THR A 379 -0.45 24.42 25.06
CA THR A 379 0.97 24.80 25.16
C THR A 379 1.48 25.50 23.91
N ALA A 380 0.94 25.12 22.75
CA ALA A 380 1.19 25.71 21.45
C ALA A 380 0.01 25.40 20.52
N SER A 381 -0.10 26.12 19.42
CA SER A 381 -1.13 25.87 18.42
C SER A 381 -0.74 26.44 17.05
N LEU A 382 -1.39 25.95 16.01
CA LEU A 382 -1.16 26.34 14.62
C LEU A 382 -2.49 26.30 13.86
N VAL A 383 -2.70 27.25 12.94
CA VAL A 383 -3.75 27.19 11.92
C VAL A 383 -3.10 27.11 10.55
N VAL A 384 -3.59 26.20 9.71
CA VAL A 384 -3.12 26.01 8.34
C VAL A 384 -4.31 26.03 7.38
N SER A 385 -4.26 26.86 6.34
CA SER A 385 -5.22 26.85 5.23
C SER A 385 -4.63 26.41 3.90
N ASP A 386 -3.29 26.35 3.78
CA ASP A 386 -2.64 25.79 2.60
C ASP A 386 -2.86 24.27 2.52
N ALA A 387 -3.27 23.80 1.34
CA ALA A 387 -3.63 22.40 1.15
C ALA A 387 -2.42 21.45 1.28
N THR A 388 -1.22 21.90 0.90
CA THR A 388 0.01 21.10 0.97
C THR A 388 0.47 20.94 2.41
N GLU A 389 0.52 22.03 3.16
CA GLU A 389 0.86 22.01 4.59
C GLU A 389 -0.16 21.20 5.41
N MET A 390 -1.46 21.37 5.13
CA MET A 390 -2.52 20.62 5.79
C MET A 390 -2.40 19.12 5.51
N ARG A 391 -2.10 18.72 4.27
CA ARG A 391 -1.85 17.32 3.91
C ARG A 391 -0.63 16.75 4.64
N ALA A 392 0.44 17.54 4.78
CA ALA A 392 1.64 17.10 5.50
C ALA A 392 1.35 16.81 6.99
N LEU A 393 0.51 17.63 7.63
CA LEU A 393 0.04 17.41 9.01
C LEU A 393 -0.89 16.19 9.12
N TRP A 394 -1.87 16.07 8.23
CA TRP A 394 -2.78 14.92 8.20
C TRP A 394 -2.06 13.59 8.00
N ARG A 395 -1.02 13.57 7.15
CA ARG A 395 -0.22 12.37 6.89
C ARG A 395 0.41 11.81 8.17
N ILE A 396 0.77 12.66 9.14
CA ILE A 396 1.29 12.21 10.45
C ILE A 396 0.22 11.41 11.20
N ARG A 397 -1.01 11.92 11.27
CA ARG A 397 -2.14 11.27 11.96
C ARG A 397 -2.64 10.02 11.21
N GLU A 398 -2.72 10.06 9.89
CA GLU A 398 -3.22 8.96 9.06
C GLU A 398 -2.25 7.77 9.01
N SER A 399 -0.93 8.03 9.03
CA SER A 399 0.09 6.98 8.97
C SER A 399 0.23 6.19 10.28
N ALA A 400 -0.35 6.69 11.39
CA ALA A 400 -0.18 6.14 12.74
C ALA A 400 -0.44 4.63 12.81
N ALA A 401 -1.57 4.17 12.25
CA ALA A 401 -2.02 2.79 12.35
C ALA A 401 -1.07 1.77 11.72
N GLY A 402 -0.28 2.19 10.73
CA GLY A 402 0.76 1.37 10.13
C GLY A 402 2.11 1.52 10.84
N LEU A 403 2.53 2.76 11.13
CA LEU A 403 3.81 3.08 11.78
C LEU A 403 3.97 2.41 13.15
N VAL A 404 2.91 2.39 13.97
CA VAL A 404 2.99 1.85 15.34
C VAL A 404 2.90 0.32 15.43
N THR A 405 2.90 -0.38 14.30
CA THR A 405 2.93 -1.86 14.26
C THR A 405 4.31 -2.43 14.58
N ARG A 406 5.36 -1.61 14.47
CA ARG A 406 6.75 -1.97 14.79
C ARG A 406 7.31 -0.99 15.79
N LEU A 407 7.67 -1.51 16.96
CA LEU A 407 8.25 -0.72 18.04
C LEU A 407 9.74 -0.44 17.77
N PRO A 408 10.30 0.65 18.34
CA PRO A 408 11.70 1.00 18.16
C PRO A 408 12.72 -0.08 18.53
N ASP A 409 12.38 -0.95 19.47
CA ASP A 409 13.22 -2.07 19.91
C ASP A 409 13.12 -3.31 19.00
N GLY A 410 12.39 -3.22 17.88
CA GLY A 410 12.10 -4.32 16.97
C GLY A 410 10.90 -5.18 17.39
N GLY A 411 10.26 -4.86 18.52
CA GLY A 411 9.05 -5.53 18.99
C GLY A 411 7.86 -5.36 18.04
N GLU A 412 6.92 -6.29 18.12
CA GLU A 412 5.70 -6.29 17.31
C GLU A 412 4.55 -5.68 18.11
N ALA A 413 3.68 -4.93 17.45
CA ALA A 413 2.43 -4.47 18.02
C ALA A 413 1.27 -4.79 17.08
N TRP A 414 0.18 -5.33 17.62
CA TRP A 414 -0.85 -6.02 16.84
C TRP A 414 -2.20 -5.29 16.92
N PRO A 415 -3.04 -5.37 15.84
CA PRO A 415 -4.48 -5.14 15.94
C PRO A 415 -5.10 -6.08 16.97
N SER A 416 -6.03 -5.58 17.79
CA SER A 416 -7.09 -6.35 18.44
C SER A 416 -7.98 -5.39 19.24
N TRP A 417 -7.55 -5.03 20.45
CA TRP A 417 -8.21 -4.05 21.32
C TRP A 417 -7.91 -2.61 20.89
N GLU A 418 -8.30 -2.24 19.68
CA GLU A 418 -7.89 -1.00 19.02
C GLU A 418 -9.04 -0.10 18.57
N ASP A 419 -10.21 -0.27 19.16
CA ASP A 419 -11.41 0.42 18.69
C ASP A 419 -12.42 0.69 19.80
N SER A 420 -11.95 0.72 21.05
CA SER A 420 -12.82 0.99 22.18
C SER A 420 -13.31 2.44 22.13
N ALA A 421 -14.60 2.64 22.35
CA ALA A 421 -15.21 3.96 22.43
C ALA A 421 -15.92 4.17 23.76
N VAL A 422 -15.89 5.38 24.30
CA VAL A 422 -16.61 5.78 25.52
C VAL A 422 -17.35 7.09 25.25
N PRO A 423 -18.32 7.50 26.09
CA PRO A 423 -18.83 8.85 26.04
C PRO A 423 -17.66 9.87 26.03
N PRO A 424 -17.61 10.84 25.09
CA PRO A 424 -16.45 11.72 24.89
C PRO A 424 -15.95 12.38 26.17
N GLU A 425 -16.86 12.74 27.08
CA GLU A 425 -16.56 13.40 28.35
C GLU A 425 -15.79 12.48 29.34
N ARG A 426 -15.81 11.17 29.10
CA ARG A 426 -15.12 10.15 29.92
C ARG A 426 -13.81 9.67 29.31
N LEU A 427 -13.45 10.17 28.12
CA LEU A 427 -12.30 9.69 27.35
C LEU A 427 -10.99 9.81 28.13
N ALA A 428 -10.74 10.98 28.75
CA ALA A 428 -9.51 11.21 29.50
C ALA A 428 -9.32 10.21 30.66
N ASP A 429 -10.38 9.94 31.42
CA ASP A 429 -10.34 8.98 32.53
C ASP A 429 -10.19 7.54 32.02
N TYR A 430 -10.85 7.20 30.92
CA TYR A 430 -10.69 5.90 30.28
C TYR A 430 -9.25 5.67 29.82
N LEU A 431 -8.65 6.65 29.14
CA LEU A 431 -7.25 6.57 28.69
C LEU A 431 -6.30 6.37 29.88
N ARG A 432 -6.44 7.12 30.97
CA ARG A 432 -5.60 6.94 32.17
C ARG A 432 -5.70 5.50 32.70
N ALA A 433 -6.91 4.97 32.80
CA ALA A 433 -7.13 3.61 33.27
C ALA A 433 -6.62 2.54 32.29
N LEU A 434 -6.69 2.80 30.97
CA LEU A 434 -6.17 1.91 29.94
C LEU A 434 -4.63 1.82 29.99
N TYR A 435 -3.93 2.94 30.20
CA TYR A 435 -2.47 2.93 30.41
C TYR A 435 -2.07 2.09 31.63
N VAL A 436 -2.78 2.24 32.75
CA VAL A 436 -2.56 1.41 33.95
C VAL A 436 -2.81 -0.07 33.65
N LEU A 437 -3.82 -0.39 32.83
CA LEU A 437 -4.10 -1.77 32.43
C LEU A 437 -3.00 -2.35 31.53
N LEU A 438 -2.48 -1.58 30.57
CA LEU A 438 -1.34 -1.98 29.75
C LEU A 438 -0.12 -2.29 30.63
N GLU A 439 0.21 -1.42 31.57
CA GLU A 439 1.32 -1.61 32.52
C GLU A 439 1.13 -2.88 33.37
N LYS A 440 -0.08 -3.12 33.90
CA LYS A 440 -0.41 -4.33 34.68
C LYS A 440 -0.08 -5.62 33.93
N HIS A 441 -0.28 -5.65 32.61
CA HIS A 441 -0.03 -6.81 31.76
C HIS A 441 1.36 -6.78 31.09
N GLY A 442 2.20 -5.79 31.39
CA GLY A 442 3.52 -5.63 30.77
C GLY A 442 3.48 -5.30 29.28
N LEU A 443 2.39 -4.65 28.83
CA LEU A 443 2.14 -4.30 27.45
C LEU A 443 2.38 -2.81 27.20
N ARG A 444 2.66 -2.47 25.95
CA ARG A 444 2.76 -1.08 25.45
C ARG A 444 1.71 -0.87 24.37
N GLY A 445 1.18 0.36 24.30
CA GLY A 445 0.30 0.79 23.23
C GLY A 445 0.31 2.31 23.10
N ILE A 446 0.20 2.80 21.86
CA ILE A 446 0.23 4.24 21.55
C ILE A 446 -1.18 4.63 21.08
N PRO A 447 -1.92 5.44 21.85
CA PRO A 447 -3.28 5.84 21.50
C PRO A 447 -3.30 6.98 20.47
N PHE A 448 -4.19 6.85 19.50
CA PHE A 448 -4.60 7.87 18.54
C PHE A 448 -6.07 7.62 18.19
N GLY A 449 -6.80 8.56 17.60
CA GLY A 449 -8.18 8.27 17.20
C GLY A 449 -9.11 9.47 17.17
N HIS A 450 -10.39 9.17 17.14
CA HIS A 450 -11.47 10.15 17.03
C HIS A 450 -11.87 10.66 18.41
N PHE A 451 -10.99 11.46 19.03
CA PHE A 451 -11.16 11.89 20.42
C PHE A 451 -12.44 12.72 20.63
N GLY A 452 -12.83 13.53 19.64
CA GLY A 452 -14.09 14.29 19.71
C GLY A 452 -15.34 13.41 19.80
N GLU A 453 -15.25 12.13 19.43
CA GLU A 453 -16.34 11.16 19.52
C GLU A 453 -16.06 10.05 20.54
N GLY A 454 -14.99 10.20 21.32
CA GLY A 454 -14.65 9.29 22.41
C GLY A 454 -14.09 7.94 21.97
N CYS A 455 -13.61 7.82 20.71
CA CYS A 455 -13.07 6.57 20.15
C CYS A 455 -11.55 6.57 20.10
N VAL A 456 -10.94 5.44 20.49
CA VAL A 456 -9.48 5.28 20.58
C VAL A 456 -9.02 4.07 19.80
N HIS A 457 -7.96 4.27 19.03
CA HIS A 457 -7.16 3.25 18.38
C HIS A 457 -5.80 3.11 19.02
N LEU A 458 -5.31 1.87 19.09
CA LEU A 458 -4.04 1.52 19.68
C LEU A 458 -3.53 0.19 19.13
N ARG A 459 -2.24 0.11 18.78
CA ARG A 459 -1.56 -1.17 18.53
C ARG A 459 -0.90 -1.66 19.81
N ILE A 460 -1.07 -2.93 20.16
CA ILE A 460 -0.62 -3.46 21.46
C ILE A 460 0.50 -4.49 21.28
N SER A 461 1.52 -4.40 22.12
CA SER A 461 2.73 -5.23 22.06
C SER A 461 2.56 -6.69 22.53
N PHE A 462 1.57 -7.41 22.00
CA PHE A 462 1.33 -8.81 22.35
C PHE A 462 2.40 -9.75 21.78
N THR A 463 2.81 -10.74 22.58
CA THR A 463 3.74 -11.81 22.17
C THR A 463 2.96 -13.03 21.66
N LEU A 464 2.19 -12.89 20.58
CA LEU A 464 1.25 -13.93 20.12
C LEU A 464 1.90 -15.25 19.68
N GLY A 465 3.22 -15.25 19.42
CA GLY A 465 3.98 -16.43 19.01
C GLY A 465 4.32 -17.44 20.11
N THR A 466 3.84 -17.23 21.34
CA THR A 466 4.06 -18.14 22.49
C THR A 466 2.76 -18.42 23.24
N ASP A 467 2.64 -19.59 23.87
CA ASP A 467 1.45 -19.96 24.66
C ASP A 467 1.22 -19.01 25.85
N GLU A 468 2.30 -18.53 26.47
CA GLU A 468 2.24 -17.54 27.55
C GLU A 468 1.71 -16.19 27.04
N GLY A 469 2.17 -15.73 25.88
CA GLY A 469 1.68 -14.49 25.29
C GLY A 469 0.22 -14.56 24.84
N LEU A 470 -0.26 -15.73 24.40
CA LEU A 470 -1.69 -15.97 24.14
C LEU A 470 -2.52 -15.92 25.42
N SER A 471 -1.99 -16.44 26.53
CA SER A 471 -2.66 -16.37 27.84
C SER A 471 -2.76 -14.92 28.35
N VAL A 472 -1.69 -14.13 28.19
CA VAL A 472 -1.70 -12.69 28.49
C VAL A 472 -2.69 -11.93 27.60
N PHE A 473 -2.72 -12.26 26.31
CA PHE A 473 -3.68 -11.68 25.37
C PHE A 473 -5.13 -11.89 25.84
N GLN A 474 -5.53 -13.13 26.16
CA GLN A 474 -6.89 -13.43 26.65
C GLN A 474 -7.23 -12.65 27.93
N ALA A 475 -6.32 -12.67 28.92
CA ALA A 475 -6.52 -11.99 30.18
C ALA A 475 -6.66 -10.47 29.99
N PHE A 476 -5.83 -9.87 29.13
CA PHE A 476 -5.92 -8.46 28.80
C PHE A 476 -7.25 -8.12 28.11
N MET A 477 -7.66 -8.89 27.10
CA MET A 477 -8.90 -8.62 26.35
C MET A 477 -10.13 -8.61 27.26
N LEU A 478 -10.22 -9.56 28.21
CA LEU A 478 -11.31 -9.60 29.18
C LEU A 478 -11.27 -8.40 30.15
N ASP A 479 -10.10 -8.09 30.72
CA ASP A 479 -9.94 -6.94 31.62
C ASP A 479 -10.28 -5.61 30.91
N ALA A 480 -9.91 -5.49 29.63
CA ALA A 480 -10.15 -4.31 28.82
C ALA A 480 -11.64 -4.14 28.48
N ALA A 481 -12.36 -5.23 28.20
CA ALA A 481 -13.83 -5.21 28.06
C ALA A 481 -14.53 -4.76 29.33
N GLN A 482 -14.11 -5.28 30.49
CA GLN A 482 -14.65 -4.82 31.77
C GLN A 482 -14.35 -3.35 32.02
N LEU A 483 -13.15 -2.89 31.62
CA LEU A 483 -12.77 -1.48 31.76
C LEU A 483 -13.67 -0.57 30.93
N VAL A 484 -13.81 -0.81 29.63
CA VAL A 484 -14.63 0.05 28.77
C VAL A 484 -16.11 0.04 29.20
N ALA A 485 -16.64 -1.13 29.60
CA ALA A 485 -18.00 -1.25 30.12
C ALA A 485 -18.22 -0.43 31.40
N ARG A 486 -17.26 -0.39 32.33
CA ARG A 486 -17.32 0.46 33.55
C ARG A 486 -17.37 1.95 33.23
N HIS A 487 -16.77 2.37 32.12
CA HIS A 487 -16.85 3.74 31.62
C HIS A 487 -18.13 4.01 30.81
N GLY A 488 -19.02 3.02 30.67
CA GLY A 488 -20.25 3.11 29.88
C GLY A 488 -20.00 3.13 28.37
N GLY A 489 -18.89 2.54 27.93
CA GLY A 489 -18.46 2.53 26.54
C GLY A 489 -18.84 1.28 25.76
N SER A 490 -18.32 1.21 24.53
CA SER A 490 -18.49 0.19 23.52
C SER A 490 -17.17 -0.50 23.21
N LEU A 491 -17.20 -1.82 22.93
CA LEU A 491 -16.00 -2.59 22.60
C LEU A 491 -15.42 -2.16 21.25
N SER A 492 -16.29 -1.80 20.30
CA SER A 492 -15.99 -1.26 18.98
C SER A 492 -16.74 0.07 18.76
N GLY A 493 -16.05 1.04 18.17
CA GLY A 493 -16.56 2.34 17.76
C GLY A 493 -16.71 2.51 16.25
N GLU A 494 -16.03 1.70 15.43
CA GLU A 494 -16.15 1.71 13.95
C GLU A 494 -15.70 0.44 13.21
N HIS A 495 -14.85 -0.39 13.80
CA HIS A 495 -14.24 -1.54 13.12
C HIS A 495 -15.14 -2.78 13.02
N GLY A 496 -16.28 -2.79 13.72
CA GLY A 496 -17.09 -3.98 13.98
C GLY A 496 -16.51 -4.82 15.13
N ASP A 497 -17.32 -5.66 15.75
CA ASP A 497 -16.87 -6.54 16.82
C ASP A 497 -16.08 -7.72 16.27
N GLY A 498 -16.61 -8.37 15.23
CA GLY A 498 -16.03 -9.54 14.59
C GLY A 498 -15.62 -10.62 15.59
N ARG A 499 -14.67 -11.46 15.19
CA ARG A 499 -14.06 -12.46 16.08
C ARG A 499 -13.21 -11.83 17.20
N ALA A 500 -12.77 -10.59 16.99
CA ALA A 500 -11.95 -9.87 17.96
C ALA A 500 -12.70 -9.56 19.27
N ARG A 501 -14.02 -9.35 19.22
CA ARG A 501 -14.78 -8.80 20.37
C ARG A 501 -16.13 -9.46 20.61
N SER A 502 -16.64 -10.29 19.70
CA SER A 502 -17.98 -10.88 19.84
C SER A 502 -18.16 -11.71 21.12
N GLU A 503 -17.14 -12.48 21.54
CA GLU A 503 -17.18 -13.24 22.80
C GLU A 503 -17.35 -12.32 24.03
N LEU A 504 -16.91 -11.06 23.93
CA LEU A 504 -16.90 -10.09 25.02
C LEU A 504 -18.20 -9.28 25.10
N LEU A 505 -19.09 -9.38 24.12
CA LEU A 505 -20.36 -8.64 24.11
C LEU A 505 -21.21 -8.83 25.40
N PRO A 506 -21.28 -10.02 26.04
CA PRO A 506 -21.97 -10.20 27.31
C PRO A 506 -21.34 -9.43 28.50
N VAL A 507 -20.12 -8.92 28.37
CA VAL A 507 -19.51 -8.03 29.38
C VAL A 507 -20.10 -6.62 29.29
N MET A 508 -20.48 -6.19 28.08
CA MET A 508 -21.05 -4.88 27.80
C MET A 508 -22.58 -4.87 27.93
N TYR A 509 -23.25 -5.89 27.41
CA TYR A 509 -24.70 -5.93 27.26
C TYR A 509 -25.40 -6.84 28.27
N SER A 510 -26.63 -6.47 28.61
CA SER A 510 -27.51 -7.29 29.44
C SER A 510 -27.88 -8.59 28.73
N PRO A 511 -28.23 -9.66 29.48
CA PRO A 511 -28.76 -10.88 28.90
C PRO A 511 -29.99 -10.64 28.00
N GLU A 512 -30.81 -9.63 28.31
CA GLU A 512 -31.96 -9.21 27.52
C GLU A 512 -31.56 -8.65 26.15
N ILE A 513 -30.57 -7.74 26.08
CA ILE A 513 -30.06 -7.24 24.80
C ILE A 513 -29.44 -8.39 23.98
N MET A 514 -28.64 -9.26 24.60
CA MET A 514 -28.05 -10.41 23.90
C MET A 514 -29.12 -11.35 23.35
N ARG A 515 -30.23 -11.54 24.07
CA ARG A 515 -31.40 -12.32 23.59
C ARG A 515 -32.04 -11.66 22.37
N SER A 516 -32.24 -10.35 22.39
CA SER A 516 -32.80 -9.62 21.24
C SER A 516 -31.93 -9.75 19.99
N PHE A 517 -30.60 -9.76 20.14
CA PHE A 517 -29.70 -9.98 19.02
C PHE A 517 -29.85 -11.39 18.44
N LEU A 518 -29.95 -12.42 19.29
CA LEU A 518 -30.19 -13.80 18.89
C LEU A 518 -31.54 -13.96 18.17
N GLU A 519 -32.59 -13.29 18.64
CA GLU A 519 -33.93 -13.30 18.02
C GLU A 519 -33.88 -12.70 16.61
N VAL A 520 -33.23 -11.54 16.44
CA VAL A 520 -33.04 -10.93 15.11
C VAL A 520 -32.23 -11.83 14.20
N LYS A 521 -31.11 -12.39 14.66
CA LYS A 521 -30.32 -13.37 13.89
C LYS A 521 -31.18 -14.56 13.45
N THR A 522 -32.12 -15.01 14.28
CA THR A 522 -33.02 -16.13 13.97
C THR A 522 -34.06 -15.79 12.91
N VAL A 523 -34.54 -14.55 12.87
CA VAL A 523 -35.46 -14.07 11.83
C VAL A 523 -34.78 -14.02 10.46
N PHE A 524 -33.52 -13.59 10.40
CA PHE A 524 -32.78 -13.45 9.15
C PHE A 524 -32.08 -14.74 8.68
N ASP A 525 -31.52 -15.52 9.61
CA ASP A 525 -30.71 -16.71 9.34
C ASP A 525 -30.92 -17.79 10.43
N PRO A 526 -32.05 -18.52 10.38
CA PRO A 526 -32.39 -19.54 11.36
C PRO A 526 -31.44 -20.75 11.34
N GLU A 527 -30.79 -21.01 10.19
CA GLU A 527 -29.85 -22.13 10.01
C GLU A 527 -28.40 -21.76 10.38
N ARG A 528 -28.13 -20.51 10.81
CA ARG A 528 -26.79 -20.03 11.21
C ARG A 528 -25.71 -20.20 10.13
N ARG A 529 -26.07 -19.97 8.86
CA ARG A 529 -25.16 -20.16 7.72
C ARG A 529 -24.32 -18.93 7.39
N LEU A 530 -24.81 -17.73 7.69
CA LEU A 530 -24.15 -16.49 7.31
C LEU A 530 -23.21 -16.02 8.42
N ASN A 531 -21.92 -15.95 8.07
CA ASN A 531 -20.78 -15.53 8.87
C ASN A 531 -20.80 -16.04 10.34
N PRO A 532 -20.81 -17.36 10.57
CA PRO A 532 -20.87 -17.92 11.93
C PRO A 532 -19.63 -17.56 12.76
N GLY A 533 -19.78 -17.51 14.08
CA GLY A 533 -18.71 -17.13 15.01
C GLY A 533 -18.55 -15.61 15.20
N VAL A 534 -19.41 -14.80 14.59
CA VAL A 534 -19.43 -13.33 14.65
C VAL A 534 -20.77 -12.85 15.21
N LEU A 535 -20.72 -11.92 16.17
CA LEU A 535 -21.80 -11.31 16.97
C LEU A 535 -22.62 -12.29 17.82
N ILE A 536 -23.11 -13.38 17.21
CA ILE A 536 -23.92 -14.41 17.83
C ILE A 536 -23.23 -15.77 17.65
N ASP A 537 -23.35 -16.62 18.66
CA ASP A 537 -22.65 -17.91 18.72
C ASP A 537 -21.14 -17.72 18.47
N ALA A 538 -20.57 -16.71 19.15
CA ALA A 538 -19.23 -16.20 18.90
C ALA A 538 -18.13 -17.26 19.13
N ASP A 539 -17.11 -17.22 18.27
CA ASP A 539 -15.88 -17.99 18.49
C ASP A 539 -15.15 -17.49 19.75
N ALA A 540 -14.37 -18.37 20.38
CA ALA A 540 -13.44 -17.95 21.43
C ALA A 540 -12.42 -16.93 20.91
N ILE A 541 -12.06 -15.94 21.73
CA ILE A 541 -11.29 -14.76 21.33
C ILE A 541 -9.85 -15.07 20.90
N ASP A 542 -9.32 -16.23 21.25
CA ASP A 542 -8.01 -16.74 20.88
C ASP A 542 -8.07 -17.78 19.75
N SER A 543 -9.27 -18.12 19.27
CA SER A 543 -9.48 -19.15 18.26
C SER A 543 -8.91 -18.73 16.90
N GLY A 544 -7.88 -19.45 16.47
CA GLY A 544 -7.23 -19.25 15.17
C GLY A 544 -6.42 -17.95 15.08
N VAL A 545 -5.73 -17.56 16.15
CA VAL A 545 -4.71 -16.50 16.10
C VAL A 545 -3.62 -16.90 15.09
N ARG A 546 -3.45 -16.08 14.04
CA ARG A 546 -2.59 -16.30 12.89
C ARG A 546 -1.10 -16.41 13.24
N PRO A 547 -0.49 -15.51 14.03
CA PRO A 547 0.91 -15.63 14.44
C PRO A 547 1.15 -16.60 15.61
N ALA A 548 0.17 -17.46 15.96
CA ALA A 548 0.31 -18.45 17.04
C ALA A 548 1.48 -19.43 16.80
N PRO A 549 2.02 -20.07 17.87
CA PRO A 549 3.20 -20.93 17.81
C PRO A 549 3.22 -21.95 16.66
N GLY A 550 2.05 -22.52 16.32
CA GLY A 550 1.90 -23.51 15.24
C GLY A 550 2.25 -23.00 13.83
N GLN A 551 2.50 -21.70 13.63
CA GLN A 551 2.93 -21.16 12.33
C GLN A 551 4.36 -21.59 11.96
N ARG A 552 5.18 -21.98 12.93
CA ARG A 552 6.64 -22.13 12.75
C ARG A 552 7.09 -23.53 12.30
N THR A 553 6.19 -24.35 11.75
CA THR A 553 6.46 -25.75 11.36
C THR A 553 7.61 -25.89 10.36
N PHE A 554 7.64 -25.06 9.31
CA PHE A 554 8.66 -25.08 8.25
C PHE A 554 9.64 -23.90 8.31
N GLU A 555 9.85 -23.34 9.51
CA GLU A 555 10.81 -22.24 9.69
C GLU A 555 12.23 -22.68 9.34
N PHE A 556 12.97 -21.81 8.66
CA PHE A 556 14.38 -22.01 8.30
C PHE A 556 15.17 -20.74 8.55
N LEU A 557 16.50 -20.90 8.70
CA LEU A 557 17.40 -19.77 8.87
C LEU A 557 17.62 -19.06 7.51
N PRO A 558 17.28 -17.76 7.40
CA PRO A 558 17.52 -16.98 6.20
C PRO A 558 19.03 -16.74 5.99
N ILE A 559 19.42 -16.45 4.74
CA ILE A 559 20.79 -16.00 4.43
C ILE A 559 20.95 -14.50 4.68
N HIS A 560 19.92 -13.71 4.39
CA HIS A 560 19.88 -12.31 4.81
C HIS A 560 19.83 -12.21 6.33
N ASP A 561 20.54 -11.23 6.90
CA ASP A 561 20.67 -11.01 8.33
C ASP A 561 19.31 -10.86 9.07
N LEU A 562 18.33 -10.20 8.45
CA LEU A 562 16.97 -9.96 9.00
C LEU A 562 16.95 -9.61 10.51
N SER A 563 17.98 -8.91 11.02
CA SER A 563 18.12 -8.61 12.45
C SER A 563 16.97 -7.77 13.01
N ARG A 564 16.35 -6.92 12.17
CA ARG A 564 15.12 -6.16 12.48
C ARG A 564 13.88 -7.03 12.69
N ASP A 565 13.97 -8.33 12.41
CA ASP A 565 12.93 -9.36 12.60
C ASP A 565 13.41 -10.46 13.55
N GLY A 566 14.49 -10.21 14.32
CA GLY A 566 15.12 -11.21 15.17
C GLY A 566 15.78 -12.36 14.39
N GLY A 567 16.17 -12.12 13.13
CA GLY A 567 16.76 -13.13 12.25
C GLY A 567 15.78 -14.17 11.72
N SER A 568 14.47 -13.94 11.86
CA SER A 568 13.41 -14.88 11.42
C SER A 568 12.65 -14.36 10.21
N LEU A 569 12.61 -15.18 9.15
CA LEU A 569 11.77 -14.91 7.99
C LEU A 569 10.27 -15.02 8.32
N VAL A 570 9.88 -15.82 9.31
CA VAL A 570 8.48 -15.91 9.77
C VAL A 570 8.04 -14.57 10.38
N ASN A 571 8.88 -13.98 11.24
CA ASN A 571 8.63 -12.64 11.81
C ASN A 571 8.56 -11.57 10.70
N ALA A 572 9.46 -11.66 9.71
CA ALA A 572 9.46 -10.75 8.56
C ALA A 572 8.16 -10.87 7.74
N VAL A 573 7.70 -12.08 7.43
CA VAL A 573 6.40 -12.30 6.76
C VAL A 573 5.23 -11.78 7.62
N ASN A 574 5.33 -11.92 8.94
CA ASN A 574 4.34 -11.43 9.89
C ASN A 574 4.28 -9.90 10.02
N ARG A 575 5.24 -9.14 9.44
CA ARG A 575 5.10 -7.69 9.24
C ARG A 575 3.81 -7.35 8.51
N CYS A 576 3.34 -8.21 7.61
CA CYS A 576 2.06 -8.00 6.94
C CYS A 576 0.87 -8.21 7.90
N VAL A 577 0.32 -7.11 8.40
CA VAL A 577 -0.92 -7.08 9.19
C VAL A 577 -2.18 -6.90 8.35
N GLY A 578 -2.10 -6.96 7.02
CA GLY A 578 -3.28 -7.04 6.14
C GLY A 578 -4.00 -5.72 5.82
N VAL A 579 -3.41 -4.55 6.11
CA VAL A 579 -3.99 -3.19 5.84
C VAL A 579 -4.53 -2.99 4.41
N GLY A 580 -4.02 -3.76 3.43
CA GLY A 580 -4.57 -3.78 2.08
C GLY A 580 -4.14 -2.61 1.19
N LEU A 581 -3.18 -1.77 1.61
CA LEU A 581 -2.67 -0.67 0.77
C LEU A 581 -2.10 -1.16 -0.58
N CYS A 582 -1.57 -2.38 -0.62
CA CYS A 582 -1.10 -3.04 -1.84
C CYS A 582 -2.21 -3.38 -2.87
N ARG A 583 -3.46 -3.03 -2.57
CA ARG A 583 -4.60 -3.10 -3.47
C ARG A 583 -5.03 -1.75 -4.04
N SER A 584 -4.37 -0.67 -3.63
CA SER A 584 -4.60 0.63 -4.23
C SER A 584 -4.16 0.63 -5.69
N GLU A 585 -4.89 1.36 -6.53
CA GLU A 585 -4.48 1.65 -7.91
C GLU A 585 -3.47 2.81 -7.99
N GLU A 586 -3.19 3.45 -6.87
CA GLU A 586 -2.20 4.52 -6.74
C GLU A 586 -0.78 3.96 -6.53
N ASN A 587 0.24 4.75 -6.87
CA ASN A 587 1.66 4.45 -6.68
C ASN A 587 2.13 3.14 -7.37
N ALA A 588 3.31 2.64 -6.98
CA ALA A 588 3.93 1.48 -7.61
C ALA A 588 3.57 0.14 -6.96
N MET A 589 3.15 0.11 -5.69
CA MET A 589 2.78 -1.12 -4.99
C MET A 589 1.30 -1.47 -5.22
N CYS A 590 0.92 -2.62 -5.77
CA CYS A 590 1.71 -3.74 -6.28
C CYS A 590 1.42 -3.93 -7.79
N PRO A 591 2.42 -3.91 -8.69
CA PRO A 591 2.15 -3.80 -10.12
C PRO A 591 1.32 -4.95 -10.66
N SER A 592 1.62 -6.18 -10.25
CA SER A 592 0.86 -7.36 -10.68
C SER A 592 -0.60 -7.35 -10.20
N PHE A 593 -0.87 -6.79 -9.02
CA PHE A 593 -2.25 -6.65 -8.54
C PHE A 593 -2.99 -5.60 -9.36
N GLN A 594 -2.36 -4.45 -9.65
CA GLN A 594 -2.98 -3.37 -10.42
C GLN A 594 -3.44 -3.82 -11.81
N ILE A 595 -2.78 -4.83 -12.39
CA ILE A 595 -3.20 -5.46 -13.64
C ILE A 595 -4.24 -6.56 -13.43
N THR A 596 -3.97 -7.51 -12.53
CA THR A 596 -4.79 -8.74 -12.41
C THR A 596 -6.03 -8.56 -11.55
N GLN A 597 -6.00 -7.58 -10.64
CA GLN A 597 -6.93 -7.39 -9.52
C GLN A 597 -7.12 -8.67 -8.70
N ASP A 598 -6.14 -9.59 -8.74
CA ASP A 598 -6.18 -10.89 -8.06
C ASP A 598 -5.49 -10.79 -6.70
N GLU A 599 -6.21 -11.12 -5.63
CA GLU A 599 -5.70 -11.05 -4.26
C GLU A 599 -4.38 -11.81 -4.09
N VAL A 600 -4.19 -12.96 -4.76
CA VAL A 600 -2.95 -13.75 -4.73
C VAL A 600 -1.74 -12.92 -5.17
N HIS A 601 -1.94 -12.01 -6.12
CA HIS A 601 -0.89 -11.17 -6.70
C HIS A 601 -0.75 -9.80 -6.03
N SER A 602 -1.39 -9.59 -4.89
CA SER A 602 -1.11 -8.49 -3.98
C SER A 602 0.08 -8.80 -3.05
N THR A 603 0.68 -7.77 -2.44
CA THR A 603 1.71 -7.97 -1.41
C THR A 603 1.18 -8.80 -0.25
N ARG A 604 -0.03 -8.50 0.23
CA ARG A 604 -0.62 -9.22 1.38
C ARG A 604 -0.97 -10.66 1.03
N GLY A 605 -1.53 -10.93 -0.15
CA GLY A 605 -1.87 -12.28 -0.58
C GLY A 605 -0.64 -13.19 -0.62
N ARG A 606 0.47 -12.70 -1.17
CA ARG A 606 1.75 -13.44 -1.15
C ARG A 606 2.30 -13.65 0.25
N ALA A 607 2.21 -12.63 1.12
CA ALA A 607 2.60 -12.77 2.52
C ALA A 607 1.73 -13.82 3.24
N ARG A 608 0.42 -13.89 2.95
CA ARG A 608 -0.46 -14.94 3.49
C ARG A 608 -0.08 -16.32 2.96
N VAL A 609 0.15 -16.49 1.66
CA VAL A 609 0.63 -17.77 1.09
C VAL A 609 1.95 -18.22 1.74
N LEU A 610 2.91 -17.32 1.96
CA LEU A 610 4.14 -17.64 2.69
C LEU A 610 3.90 -17.98 4.16
N SER A 611 3.01 -17.24 4.85
CA SER A 611 2.60 -17.55 6.22
C SER A 611 2.01 -18.96 6.32
N GLU A 612 1.17 -19.32 5.37
CA GLU A 612 0.55 -20.64 5.27
C GLU A 612 1.55 -21.74 4.92
N MET A 613 2.55 -21.42 4.10
CA MET A 613 3.67 -22.31 3.82
C MET A 613 4.44 -22.65 5.10
N PHE A 614 4.74 -21.66 5.96
CA PHE A 614 5.43 -21.93 7.22
C PHE A 614 4.63 -22.80 8.16
N ARG A 615 3.30 -22.63 8.18
CA ARG A 615 2.38 -23.41 9.01
C ARG A 615 2.28 -24.87 8.56
N GLY A 616 2.21 -25.11 7.25
CA GLY A 616 2.26 -26.46 6.66
C GLY A 616 0.93 -27.18 6.49
N GLU A 617 -0.19 -26.59 6.90
CA GLU A 617 -1.54 -27.19 6.75
C GLU A 617 -1.99 -27.21 5.29
N LEU A 618 -1.93 -26.05 4.61
CA LEU A 618 -2.26 -25.92 3.18
C LEU A 618 -1.13 -26.37 2.26
N TYR A 619 0.11 -26.28 2.74
CA TYR A 619 1.32 -26.58 1.97
C TYR A 619 2.22 -27.54 2.76
N PRO A 620 1.87 -28.84 2.81
CA PRO A 620 2.63 -29.84 3.56
C PRO A 620 4.05 -30.05 3.03
N ASP A 621 4.33 -29.62 1.79
CA ASP A 621 5.66 -29.66 1.20
C ASP A 621 6.54 -28.45 1.58
N GLY A 622 6.00 -27.47 2.32
CA GLY A 622 6.72 -26.26 2.73
C GLY A 622 7.38 -25.54 1.55
N THR A 623 8.69 -25.29 1.65
CA THR A 623 9.46 -24.64 0.57
C THR A 623 9.52 -25.44 -0.73
N ASP A 624 9.13 -26.72 -0.74
CA ASP A 624 9.08 -27.52 -1.96
C ASP A 624 7.80 -27.34 -2.78
N SER A 625 6.77 -26.66 -2.24
CA SER A 625 5.48 -26.42 -2.91
C SER A 625 5.64 -25.62 -4.20
N LYS A 626 4.95 -26.09 -5.25
CA LYS A 626 4.87 -25.40 -6.54
C LYS A 626 3.88 -24.23 -6.48
N GLU A 627 2.78 -24.39 -5.74
CA GLU A 627 1.71 -23.41 -5.60
C GLU A 627 2.23 -22.14 -4.90
N VAL A 628 3.08 -22.29 -3.88
CA VAL A 628 3.77 -21.16 -3.24
C VAL A 628 4.72 -20.47 -4.22
N LYS A 629 5.49 -21.24 -5.01
CA LYS A 629 6.35 -20.67 -6.06
C LYS A 629 5.53 -19.85 -7.06
N ASP A 630 4.42 -20.41 -7.52
CA ASP A 630 3.58 -19.81 -8.56
C ASP A 630 2.87 -18.54 -8.04
N ALA A 631 2.49 -18.47 -6.76
CA ALA A 631 1.99 -17.24 -6.14
C ALA A 631 3.03 -16.10 -6.12
N LEU A 632 4.32 -16.43 -6.00
CA LEU A 632 5.44 -15.48 -6.00
C LEU A 632 5.96 -15.15 -7.41
N ASP A 633 5.51 -15.86 -8.44
CA ASP A 633 6.05 -15.81 -9.80
C ASP A 633 5.92 -14.39 -10.39
N LEU A 634 4.72 -13.81 -10.29
CA LEU A 634 4.39 -12.45 -10.75
C LEU A 634 4.89 -11.33 -9.82
N CYS A 635 5.69 -11.63 -8.79
CA CYS A 635 6.38 -10.59 -8.03
C CYS A 635 7.61 -10.09 -8.82
N LEU A 636 7.60 -8.82 -9.21
CA LEU A 636 8.65 -8.17 -9.99
C LEU A 636 9.96 -7.90 -9.22
N SER A 637 10.00 -8.18 -7.91
CA SER A 637 11.14 -7.87 -7.04
C SER A 637 11.57 -6.39 -7.09
N CYS A 638 10.61 -5.47 -7.16
CA CYS A 638 10.85 -4.03 -7.33
C CYS A 638 11.11 -3.26 -6.02
N HIS A 639 10.92 -3.90 -4.87
CA HIS A 639 10.99 -3.30 -3.53
C HIS A 639 9.97 -2.18 -3.21
N ALA A 640 9.01 -1.89 -4.10
CA ALA A 640 7.95 -0.91 -3.81
C ALA A 640 7.22 -1.21 -2.49
N CYS A 641 6.99 -2.49 -2.17
CA CYS A 641 6.37 -2.88 -0.91
C CYS A 641 7.25 -2.63 0.33
N ALA A 642 8.58 -2.60 0.20
CA ALA A 642 9.46 -2.33 1.34
C ALA A 642 9.39 -0.86 1.77
N ASP A 643 9.06 0.03 0.82
CA ASP A 643 9.00 1.48 1.00
C ASP A 643 7.56 1.99 1.19
N GLU A 644 6.66 1.68 0.25
CA GLU A 644 5.29 2.19 0.24
C GLU A 644 4.37 1.48 1.24
N CYS A 645 4.74 0.27 1.70
CA CYS A 645 3.96 -0.40 2.75
C CYS A 645 4.32 0.19 4.12
N PRO A 646 3.34 0.62 4.94
CA PRO A 646 3.63 1.30 6.19
C PRO A 646 4.25 0.40 7.28
N VAL A 647 4.37 -0.91 7.02
CA VAL A 647 4.99 -1.93 7.89
C VAL A 647 6.27 -2.53 7.29
N ASN A 648 6.75 -1.97 6.17
CA ASN A 648 7.99 -2.31 5.47
C ASN A 648 8.12 -3.81 5.11
N VAL A 649 7.06 -4.37 4.51
CA VAL A 649 7.09 -5.75 3.99
C VAL A 649 7.98 -5.82 2.76
N ASP A 650 8.98 -6.70 2.76
CA ASP A 650 9.91 -6.85 1.63
C ASP A 650 9.70 -8.17 0.87
N MET A 651 8.67 -8.22 0.03
CA MET A 651 8.36 -9.41 -0.77
C MET A 651 9.48 -9.78 -1.75
N SER A 652 10.30 -8.82 -2.20
CA SER A 652 11.47 -9.11 -3.04
C SER A 652 12.44 -10.02 -2.29
N LYS A 653 12.79 -9.65 -1.04
CA LYS A 653 13.68 -10.44 -0.18
C LYS A 653 13.07 -11.79 0.19
N TYR A 654 11.78 -11.82 0.52
CA TYR A 654 11.09 -13.07 0.90
C TYR A 654 11.04 -14.06 -0.28
N LYS A 655 10.75 -13.57 -1.50
CA LYS A 655 10.81 -14.37 -2.72
C LYS A 655 12.22 -14.92 -2.93
N THR A 656 13.25 -14.10 -2.78
CA THR A 656 14.64 -14.54 -2.96
C THR A 656 15.05 -15.64 -1.97
N GLU A 657 14.70 -15.51 -0.68
CA GLU A 657 14.94 -16.55 0.33
C GLU A 657 14.16 -17.84 0.04
N PHE A 658 12.88 -17.72 -0.34
CA PHE A 658 12.07 -18.87 -0.75
C PHE A 658 12.72 -19.60 -1.94
N LEU A 659 13.08 -18.88 -3.01
CA LEU A 659 13.71 -19.46 -4.20
C LEU A 659 15.08 -20.07 -3.90
N HIS A 660 15.80 -19.55 -2.89
CA HIS A 660 17.04 -20.15 -2.42
C HIS A 660 16.81 -21.54 -1.85
N GLN A 661 15.83 -21.69 -0.95
CA GLN A 661 15.49 -22.99 -0.36
C GLN A 661 14.85 -23.94 -1.38
N HIS A 662 13.84 -23.47 -2.13
CA HIS A 662 13.09 -24.26 -3.12
C HIS A 662 14.00 -24.96 -4.14
N TYR A 663 15.06 -24.27 -4.58
CA TYR A 663 15.99 -24.79 -5.60
C TYR A 663 17.29 -25.37 -5.03
N LYS A 664 17.47 -25.47 -3.71
CA LYS A 664 18.71 -25.98 -3.10
C LYS A 664 19.11 -27.37 -3.59
N LYS A 665 18.12 -28.21 -3.94
CA LYS A 665 18.31 -29.59 -4.44
C LYS A 665 17.59 -29.86 -5.76
N LYS A 666 17.09 -28.81 -6.43
CA LYS A 666 16.32 -28.92 -7.69
C LYS A 666 17.06 -28.24 -8.83
N ARG A 667 16.76 -28.67 -10.05
CA ARG A 667 17.19 -27.94 -11.25
C ARG A 667 16.40 -26.64 -11.35
N ARG A 668 17.10 -25.54 -11.64
CA ARG A 668 16.48 -24.24 -11.85
C ARG A 668 15.94 -24.12 -13.29
N PRO A 669 14.94 -23.25 -13.54
CA PRO A 669 14.55 -22.87 -14.89
C PRO A 669 15.75 -22.39 -15.70
N MET A 670 15.73 -22.63 -17.02
CA MET A 670 16.83 -22.21 -17.89
C MET A 670 17.05 -20.70 -17.86
N ALA A 671 15.99 -19.89 -17.67
CA ALA A 671 16.08 -18.44 -17.48
C ALA A 671 17.01 -18.05 -16.31
N HIS A 672 16.99 -18.80 -15.21
CA HIS A 672 17.85 -18.52 -14.06
C HIS A 672 19.34 -18.77 -14.36
N TYR A 673 19.64 -19.64 -15.34
CA TYR A 673 20.99 -19.86 -15.81
C TYR A 673 21.38 -18.85 -16.89
N SER A 674 20.56 -18.68 -17.94
CA SER A 674 20.87 -17.79 -19.06
C SER A 674 20.93 -16.32 -18.65
N MET A 675 19.98 -15.87 -17.83
CA MET A 675 19.88 -14.49 -17.37
C MET A 675 20.57 -14.28 -16.02
N GLY A 676 20.42 -15.22 -15.08
CA GLY A 676 21.09 -15.13 -13.79
C GLY A 676 22.62 -15.09 -13.90
N TRP A 677 23.19 -15.82 -14.87
CA TRP A 677 24.63 -15.84 -15.16
C TRP A 677 25.01 -14.96 -16.36
N LEU A 678 24.12 -14.08 -16.81
CA LEU A 678 24.37 -13.13 -17.89
C LEU A 678 25.65 -12.29 -17.66
N PRO A 679 25.97 -11.83 -16.44
CA PRO A 679 27.23 -11.11 -16.22
C PRO A 679 28.47 -11.94 -16.56
N LEU A 680 28.50 -13.23 -16.20
CA LEU A 680 29.63 -14.10 -16.49
C LEU A 680 29.74 -14.40 -17.99
N THR A 681 28.63 -14.71 -18.64
CA THR A 681 28.61 -14.99 -20.09
C THR A 681 29.01 -13.75 -20.89
N SER A 682 28.53 -12.57 -20.51
CA SER A 682 28.91 -11.28 -21.11
C SER A 682 30.40 -10.99 -20.97
N GLN A 683 30.99 -11.28 -19.79
CA GLN A 683 32.42 -11.15 -19.57
C GLN A 683 33.23 -12.07 -20.49
N LEU A 684 32.80 -13.33 -20.65
CA LEU A 684 33.48 -14.30 -21.52
C LEU A 684 33.40 -13.88 -22.99
N LEU A 685 32.26 -13.37 -23.44
CA LEU A 685 32.08 -12.84 -24.81
C LEU A 685 33.04 -11.69 -25.13
N HIS A 686 33.37 -10.87 -24.13
CA HIS A 686 34.28 -9.73 -24.29
C HIS A 686 35.75 -10.05 -24.00
N TYR A 687 36.02 -11.20 -23.37
CA TYR A 687 37.38 -11.68 -23.16
C TYR A 687 38.05 -12.11 -24.48
N VAL A 688 37.27 -12.69 -25.40
CA VAL A 688 37.73 -13.10 -26.73
C VAL A 688 37.41 -12.00 -27.76
N PRO A 689 38.43 -11.35 -28.38
CA PRO A 689 38.20 -10.28 -29.34
C PRO A 689 37.31 -10.71 -30.52
N GLY A 690 36.27 -9.93 -30.82
CA GLY A 690 35.36 -10.15 -31.95
C GLY A 690 34.23 -11.15 -31.70
N LEU A 691 34.25 -11.90 -30.59
CA LEU A 691 33.22 -12.91 -30.31
C LEU A 691 31.84 -12.31 -30.07
N ALA A 692 31.73 -11.16 -29.40
CA ALA A 692 30.48 -10.42 -29.24
C ALA A 692 29.85 -10.02 -30.60
N SER A 693 30.66 -9.55 -31.56
CA SER A 693 30.19 -9.21 -32.91
C SER A 693 29.68 -10.44 -33.67
N VAL A 694 30.37 -11.58 -33.53
CA VAL A 694 29.92 -12.86 -34.12
C VAL A 694 28.61 -13.32 -33.48
N ALA A 695 28.48 -13.21 -32.16
CA ALA A 695 27.25 -13.55 -31.45
C ALA A 695 26.08 -12.69 -31.93
N ASN A 696 26.24 -11.36 -32.01
CA ASN A 696 25.20 -10.47 -32.52
C ASN A 696 24.84 -10.77 -33.98
N ALA A 697 25.83 -11.07 -34.84
CA ALA A 697 25.57 -11.44 -36.23
C ALA A 697 24.76 -12.73 -36.34
N ALA A 698 25.08 -13.76 -35.54
CA ALA A 698 24.31 -14.98 -35.47
C ALA A 698 22.88 -14.75 -34.96
N LEU A 699 22.72 -13.92 -33.93
CA LEU A 699 21.42 -13.57 -33.32
C LEU A 699 20.57 -12.63 -34.19
N SER A 700 21.14 -11.98 -35.21
CA SER A 700 20.36 -11.21 -36.18
C SER A 700 19.46 -12.08 -37.07
N VAL A 701 19.74 -13.38 -37.15
CA VAL A 701 18.96 -14.36 -37.93
C VAL A 701 17.77 -14.82 -37.09
N LYS A 702 16.55 -14.34 -37.41
CA LYS A 702 15.32 -14.56 -36.62
C LYS A 702 15.05 -16.03 -36.19
N PRO A 703 15.21 -17.05 -37.05
CA PRO A 703 15.09 -18.45 -36.60
C PRO A 703 16.12 -18.86 -35.56
N VAL A 704 17.36 -18.37 -35.66
CA VAL A 704 18.44 -18.65 -34.71
C VAL A 704 18.17 -17.93 -33.39
N GLU A 705 17.80 -16.65 -33.45
CA GLU A 705 17.39 -15.84 -32.29
C GLU A 705 16.31 -16.57 -31.46
N LYS A 706 15.21 -16.95 -32.11
CA LYS A 706 14.09 -17.64 -31.45
C LYS A 706 14.50 -18.99 -30.86
N LEU A 707 15.37 -19.74 -31.53
CA LEU A 707 15.88 -21.01 -31.02
C LEU A 707 16.75 -20.79 -29.77
N VAL A 708 17.67 -19.83 -29.80
CA VAL A 708 18.54 -19.50 -28.67
C VAL A 708 17.71 -19.02 -27.48
N MET A 709 16.74 -18.13 -27.71
CA MET A 709 15.84 -17.65 -26.65
C MET A 709 15.06 -18.81 -26.01
N ARG A 710 14.45 -19.69 -26.81
CA ARG A 710 13.72 -20.86 -26.29
C ARG A 710 14.60 -21.80 -25.48
N LEU A 711 15.82 -22.10 -25.95
CA LEU A 711 16.78 -22.94 -25.21
C LEU A 711 17.27 -22.25 -23.93
N GLY A 712 17.38 -20.93 -23.95
CA GLY A 712 17.71 -20.10 -22.80
C GLY A 712 16.55 -19.89 -21.82
N GLY A 713 15.34 -20.38 -22.13
CA GLY A 713 14.15 -20.13 -21.32
C GLY A 713 13.69 -18.68 -21.33
N VAL A 714 13.86 -17.99 -22.46
CA VAL A 714 13.46 -16.58 -22.67
C VAL A 714 12.24 -16.54 -23.62
N ASP A 715 11.29 -15.65 -23.33
CA ASP A 715 10.08 -15.43 -24.12
C ASP A 715 10.41 -14.95 -25.53
N SER A 716 10.11 -15.78 -26.54
CA SER A 716 10.41 -15.48 -27.95
C SER A 716 9.56 -14.38 -28.60
N SER A 717 8.61 -13.79 -27.86
CA SER A 717 7.89 -12.56 -28.27
C SER A 717 8.70 -11.29 -27.99
N ARG A 718 9.79 -11.38 -27.23
CA ARG A 718 10.76 -10.30 -26.98
C ARG A 718 11.82 -10.24 -28.08
N SER A 719 12.57 -9.15 -28.09
CA SER A 719 13.82 -9.07 -28.86
C SER A 719 14.99 -9.56 -28.02
N MET A 720 15.98 -10.20 -28.67
CA MET A 720 17.22 -10.55 -27.99
C MET A 720 18.04 -9.29 -27.68
N ILE A 721 18.63 -9.25 -26.48
CA ILE A 721 19.57 -8.20 -26.12
C ILE A 721 20.79 -8.21 -27.05
N THR A 722 21.32 -7.02 -27.33
CA THR A 722 22.50 -6.84 -28.17
C THR A 722 23.72 -6.55 -27.29
N PHE A 723 24.84 -7.20 -27.56
CA PHE A 723 26.10 -6.94 -26.86
C PHE A 723 26.91 -5.83 -27.54
N ALA A 724 27.63 -5.04 -26.79
CA ALA A 724 28.60 -4.09 -27.34
C ALA A 724 29.73 -4.84 -28.08
N THR A 725 30.37 -4.19 -29.03
CA THR A 725 31.51 -4.79 -29.75
C THR A 725 32.78 -4.84 -28.89
N ARG A 726 32.90 -3.91 -27.94
CA ARG A 726 34.01 -3.79 -26.98
C ARG A 726 33.44 -3.40 -25.63
N SER A 727 33.98 -3.95 -24.54
CA SER A 727 33.53 -3.58 -23.21
C SER A 727 33.99 -2.18 -22.81
N PHE A 728 33.23 -1.50 -21.95
CA PHE A 728 33.60 -0.19 -21.42
C PHE A 728 34.98 -0.23 -20.73
N GLN A 729 35.26 -1.25 -19.91
CA GLN A 729 36.58 -1.44 -19.31
C GLN A 729 37.72 -1.52 -20.34
N SER A 730 37.48 -2.09 -21.53
CA SER A 730 38.45 -2.13 -22.64
C SER A 730 38.65 -0.74 -23.28
N ILE A 731 37.57 0.03 -23.40
CA ILE A 731 37.58 1.42 -23.89
C ILE A 731 38.37 2.31 -22.91
N ALA A 732 38.02 2.29 -21.62
CA ALA A 732 38.67 3.04 -20.56
C ALA A 732 40.18 2.70 -20.43
N LYS A 733 40.55 1.42 -20.53
CA LYS A 733 41.97 1.00 -20.51
C LYS A 733 42.76 1.57 -21.69
N LYS A 734 42.15 1.69 -22.88
CA LYS A 734 42.78 2.29 -24.06
C LYS A 734 43.00 3.79 -23.85
N ARG A 735 42.01 4.51 -23.30
CA ARG A 735 42.09 5.95 -22.96
C ARG A 735 43.19 6.24 -21.93
N ARG A 736 43.29 5.41 -20.89
CA ARG A 736 44.37 5.55 -19.90
C ARG A 736 45.76 5.36 -20.53
N ARG A 737 45.91 4.41 -21.47
CA ARG A 737 47.17 4.20 -22.19
C ARG A 737 47.53 5.35 -23.13
N SER A 738 46.55 5.99 -23.78
CA SER A 738 46.82 7.18 -24.60
C SER A 738 47.17 8.40 -23.75
N LYS A 739 46.48 8.64 -22.62
CA LYS A 739 46.85 9.70 -21.68
C LYS A 739 48.25 9.50 -21.07
N VAL A 740 48.63 8.27 -20.72
CA VAL A 740 50.00 7.98 -20.21
C VAL A 740 51.09 8.21 -21.26
N ALA A 741 50.76 8.15 -22.56
CA ALA A 741 51.69 8.48 -23.63
C ALA A 741 51.90 10.01 -23.79
N ASP A 742 50.89 10.83 -23.49
CA ASP A 742 50.96 12.30 -23.49
C ASP A 742 51.42 12.91 -22.14
N GLN A 743 51.31 12.16 -21.04
CA GLN A 743 51.61 12.61 -19.66
C GLN A 743 53.10 12.73 -19.29
N ARG A 744 54.02 12.65 -20.25
CA ARG A 744 55.40 13.16 -20.03
C ARG A 744 55.48 14.69 -20.04
N ALA A 745 54.37 15.40 -20.35
CA ALA A 745 54.33 16.86 -20.44
C ALA A 745 53.61 17.60 -19.28
N ALA A 746 52.95 16.93 -18.32
CA ALA A 746 52.19 17.62 -17.26
C ALA A 746 52.40 16.98 -15.87
N ALA A 747 53.59 17.15 -15.31
CA ALA A 747 53.92 16.79 -13.93
C ALA A 747 53.44 17.85 -12.92
N ALA A 748 52.18 18.30 -13.02
CA ALA A 748 51.59 19.33 -12.17
C ALA A 748 50.19 18.99 -11.60
N GLU A 749 49.72 17.74 -11.72
CA GLU A 749 48.39 17.32 -11.23
C GLU A 749 48.50 16.40 -10.02
N SER A 750 48.84 16.94 -8.85
CA SER A 750 48.58 16.30 -7.56
C SER A 750 47.56 17.12 -6.78
N ALA A 751 46.27 17.02 -7.15
CA ALA A 751 45.14 17.53 -6.36
C ALA A 751 43.72 17.18 -6.89
N ARG A 752 43.53 16.39 -7.96
CA ARG A 752 42.16 16.07 -8.43
C ARG A 752 41.46 15.09 -7.49
N GLU A 753 40.21 15.40 -7.13
CA GLU A 753 39.33 14.48 -6.41
C GLU A 753 39.14 13.21 -7.25
N LYS A 754 39.23 12.04 -6.61
CA LYS A 754 39.04 10.75 -7.28
C LYS A 754 37.58 10.33 -7.20
N VAL A 755 37.10 9.68 -8.25
CA VAL A 755 35.79 9.04 -8.28
C VAL A 755 35.92 7.66 -8.91
N VAL A 756 35.22 6.68 -8.35
CA VAL A 756 35.13 5.35 -8.94
C VAL A 756 33.89 5.29 -9.82
N LEU A 757 34.07 5.09 -11.12
CA LEU A 757 32.96 4.79 -12.02
C LEU A 757 32.79 3.28 -12.11
N TRP A 758 31.70 2.78 -11.52
CA TRP A 758 31.39 1.36 -11.45
C TRP A 758 30.96 0.82 -12.82
N PRO A 759 31.67 -0.19 -13.39
CA PRO A 759 31.29 -0.79 -14.66
C PRO A 759 30.27 -1.91 -14.39
N ASP A 760 28.98 -1.57 -14.27
CA ASP A 760 27.94 -2.58 -14.10
C ASP A 760 27.84 -3.49 -15.33
N SER A 761 27.20 -4.65 -15.18
CA SER A 761 27.21 -5.68 -16.23
C SER A 761 26.48 -5.25 -17.50
N PHE A 762 25.54 -4.31 -17.42
CA PHE A 762 24.79 -3.81 -18.57
C PHE A 762 25.57 -2.70 -19.27
N THR A 763 26.03 -1.69 -18.55
CA THR A 763 26.82 -0.59 -19.14
C THR A 763 28.23 -1.02 -19.54
N ASN A 764 28.79 -2.08 -18.96
CA ASN A 764 30.10 -2.59 -19.39
C ASN A 764 30.03 -3.42 -20.68
N HIS A 765 28.91 -4.09 -20.96
CA HIS A 765 28.83 -5.10 -22.04
C HIS A 765 27.70 -4.89 -23.06
N MET A 766 26.77 -3.96 -22.85
CA MET A 766 25.63 -3.70 -23.73
C MET A 766 25.56 -2.19 -24.07
N ASP A 767 25.18 -1.35 -23.11
CA ASP A 767 25.04 0.11 -23.29
C ASP A 767 26.35 0.82 -22.94
N THR A 768 27.43 0.51 -23.66
CA THR A 768 28.78 1.03 -23.34
C THR A 768 28.94 2.52 -23.57
N ASP A 769 28.10 3.11 -24.42
CA ASP A 769 28.04 4.54 -24.68
C ASP A 769 27.55 5.32 -23.45
N VAL A 770 26.63 4.76 -22.66
CA VAL A 770 26.19 5.36 -21.39
C VAL A 770 27.36 5.52 -20.42
N ALA A 771 28.13 4.44 -20.19
CA ALA A 771 29.30 4.50 -19.32
C ALA A 771 30.41 5.40 -19.88
N ASP A 772 30.59 5.43 -21.20
CA ASP A 772 31.58 6.30 -21.83
C ASP A 772 31.21 7.79 -21.69
N ASN A 773 29.94 8.13 -21.87
CA ASN A 773 29.43 9.49 -21.65
C ASN A 773 29.55 9.91 -20.18
N ALA A 774 29.23 9.01 -19.24
CA ALA A 774 29.45 9.27 -17.81
C ALA A 774 30.94 9.51 -17.49
N TYR A 775 31.85 8.74 -18.08
CA TYR A 775 33.29 8.95 -17.93
C TYR A 775 33.72 10.34 -18.40
N GLU A 776 33.19 10.80 -19.54
CA GLU A 776 33.49 12.13 -20.10
C GLU A 776 32.90 13.25 -19.26
N VAL A 777 31.65 13.11 -18.80
CA VAL A 777 30.99 14.05 -17.89
C VAL A 777 31.81 14.21 -16.59
N LEU A 778 32.17 13.11 -15.93
CA LEU A 778 32.97 13.15 -14.71
C LEU A 778 34.37 13.75 -14.94
N THR A 779 34.98 13.45 -16.09
CA THR A 779 36.28 14.05 -16.48
C THR A 779 36.14 15.56 -16.71
N ALA A 780 35.06 16.02 -17.34
CA ALA A 780 34.80 17.44 -17.59
C ALA A 780 34.51 18.21 -16.29
N MET A 781 33.91 17.56 -15.30
CA MET A 781 33.76 18.08 -13.93
C MET A 781 35.11 18.12 -13.17
N GLY A 782 36.19 17.58 -13.73
CA GLY A 782 37.54 17.67 -13.16
C GLY A 782 37.92 16.54 -12.22
N TYR A 783 37.15 15.44 -12.16
CA TYR A 783 37.49 14.27 -11.38
C TYR A 783 38.56 13.39 -12.05
N ASP A 784 39.39 12.72 -11.24
CA ASP A 784 40.21 11.59 -11.68
C ASP A 784 39.37 10.31 -11.65
N VAL A 785 38.82 9.94 -12.81
CA VAL A 785 37.89 8.82 -12.96
C VAL A 785 38.62 7.48 -12.98
N VAL A 786 38.44 6.72 -11.91
CA VAL A 786 38.94 5.36 -11.74
C VAL A 786 37.91 4.38 -12.26
N VAL A 787 38.30 3.56 -13.24
CA VAL A 787 37.50 2.43 -13.72
C VAL A 787 38.14 1.13 -13.21
N PRO A 788 37.50 0.42 -12.26
CA PRO A 788 37.97 -0.85 -11.74
C PRO A 788 38.16 -1.92 -12.83
N SER A 789 39.16 -2.78 -12.66
CA SER A 789 39.52 -3.81 -13.65
C SER A 789 39.20 -5.23 -13.20
N GLY A 790 38.94 -6.12 -14.15
CA GLY A 790 38.59 -7.52 -13.88
C GLY A 790 37.08 -7.74 -13.81
N PHE A 791 36.68 -8.93 -13.34
CA PHE A 791 35.26 -9.28 -13.20
C PHE A 791 34.68 -8.66 -11.94
N ILE A 792 33.78 -7.71 -12.11
CA ILE A 792 33.14 -6.90 -11.07
C ILE A 792 31.64 -6.91 -11.38
N CYS A 793 30.81 -7.23 -10.38
CA CYS A 793 29.37 -7.29 -10.55
C CYS A 793 28.67 -7.09 -9.21
N CYS A 794 27.47 -6.49 -9.25
CA CYS A 794 26.68 -6.25 -8.05
C CYS A 794 25.97 -7.52 -7.54
N GLY A 795 25.95 -8.61 -8.33
CA GLY A 795 25.35 -9.88 -7.93
C GLY A 795 23.82 -9.99 -8.15
N LEU A 796 23.17 -8.89 -8.56
CA LEU A 796 21.71 -8.77 -8.67
C LEU A 796 21.03 -9.88 -9.49
N THR A 797 21.62 -10.30 -10.61
CA THR A 797 21.02 -11.34 -11.48
C THR A 797 20.97 -12.71 -10.81
N TRP A 798 21.91 -13.00 -9.91
CA TRP A 798 21.87 -14.20 -9.06
C TRP A 798 20.90 -14.03 -7.90
N HIS A 799 20.85 -12.84 -7.29
CA HIS A 799 19.95 -12.54 -6.18
C HIS A 799 18.48 -12.70 -6.58
N SER A 800 18.06 -12.00 -7.64
CA SER A 800 16.69 -12.06 -8.19
C SER A 800 16.21 -13.46 -8.57
N THR A 801 17.13 -14.39 -8.83
CA THR A 801 16.84 -15.79 -9.18
C THR A 801 17.03 -16.78 -8.01
N GLY A 802 17.23 -16.29 -6.78
CA GLY A 802 17.37 -17.08 -5.56
C GLY A 802 18.73 -17.78 -5.38
N GLN A 803 19.76 -17.36 -6.10
CA GLN A 803 21.10 -17.97 -6.06
C GLN A 803 21.99 -17.25 -5.03
N LEU A 804 21.54 -17.22 -3.75
CA LEU A 804 22.17 -16.42 -2.70
C LEU A 804 23.63 -16.79 -2.39
N THR A 805 23.98 -18.07 -2.43
CA THR A 805 25.39 -18.50 -2.25
C THR A 805 26.31 -17.97 -3.34
N GLU A 806 25.85 -17.97 -4.60
CA GLU A 806 26.60 -17.39 -5.72
C GLU A 806 26.66 -15.87 -5.61
N THR A 807 25.57 -15.24 -5.19
CA THR A 807 25.49 -13.79 -4.94
C THR A 807 26.56 -13.37 -3.92
N GLN A 808 26.64 -14.04 -2.77
CA GLN A 808 27.67 -13.77 -1.75
C GLN A 808 29.08 -13.98 -2.31
N ARG A 809 29.31 -15.00 -3.15
CA ARG A 809 30.62 -15.25 -3.76
C ARG A 809 31.03 -14.14 -4.72
N VAL A 810 30.10 -13.69 -5.57
CA VAL A 810 30.31 -12.59 -6.53
C VAL A 810 30.60 -11.28 -5.79
N LEU A 811 29.82 -10.97 -4.75
CA LEU A 811 30.04 -9.78 -3.92
C LEU A 811 31.40 -9.79 -3.24
N LYS A 812 31.77 -10.88 -2.56
CA LYS A 812 33.10 -11.03 -1.92
C LYS A 812 34.24 -10.83 -2.93
N GLY A 813 34.17 -11.50 -4.08
CA GLY A 813 35.17 -11.35 -5.13
C GLY A 813 35.22 -9.93 -5.73
N THR A 814 34.10 -9.21 -5.70
CA THR A 814 34.05 -7.80 -6.13
C THR A 814 34.69 -6.89 -5.08
N PHE A 815 34.41 -7.10 -3.79
CA PHE A 815 35.01 -6.35 -2.69
C PHE A 815 36.52 -6.54 -2.65
N ASP A 816 37.02 -7.75 -2.92
CA ASP A 816 38.46 -8.01 -2.99
C ASP A 816 39.16 -7.19 -4.11
N ARG A 817 38.46 -6.91 -5.22
CA ARG A 817 38.98 -6.11 -6.34
C ARG A 817 38.83 -4.61 -6.13
N LEU A 818 37.89 -4.21 -5.29
CA LEU A 818 37.62 -2.81 -4.93
C LEU A 818 38.24 -2.40 -3.62
N ASN A 819 38.99 -3.28 -2.95
CA ASN A 819 39.47 -3.08 -1.60
C ASN A 819 40.18 -1.73 -1.39
N ASP A 820 40.99 -1.30 -2.37
CA ASP A 820 41.72 -0.02 -2.32
C ASP A 820 40.82 1.22 -2.40
N TRP A 821 39.54 1.04 -2.77
CA TRP A 821 38.55 2.09 -2.99
C TRP A 821 37.38 2.04 -1.99
N ILE A 822 37.29 1.00 -1.17
CA ILE A 822 36.31 0.89 -0.08
C ILE A 822 36.92 1.54 1.17
N ASP A 823 37.12 2.85 1.10
CA ASP A 823 37.80 3.67 2.12
C ASP A 823 36.84 4.54 2.95
N GLY A 824 35.53 4.52 2.63
CA GLY A 824 34.49 5.32 3.28
C GLY A 824 34.39 6.77 2.82
N SER A 825 35.21 7.21 1.86
CA SER A 825 35.31 8.61 1.42
C SER A 825 35.26 8.80 -0.10
N THR A 826 35.80 7.86 -0.88
CA THR A 826 35.84 7.93 -2.34
C THR A 826 34.45 7.61 -2.90
N PRO A 827 33.77 8.52 -3.62
CA PRO A 827 32.45 8.23 -4.17
C PRO A 827 32.53 7.13 -5.23
N VAL A 828 31.58 6.19 -5.19
CA VAL A 828 31.40 5.13 -6.17
C VAL A 828 30.12 5.41 -6.95
N VAL A 829 30.27 5.93 -8.17
CA VAL A 829 29.17 6.25 -9.08
C VAL A 829 28.70 4.97 -9.76
N VAL A 830 27.43 4.62 -9.56
CA VAL A 830 26.79 3.46 -10.18
C VAL A 830 25.66 3.95 -11.09
N LEU A 831 25.74 3.61 -12.37
CA LEU A 831 24.82 4.11 -13.39
C LEU A 831 23.50 3.34 -13.42
N GLU A 832 23.56 2.00 -13.33
CA GLU A 832 22.36 1.17 -13.24
C GLU A 832 21.73 1.23 -11.83
N PRO A 833 20.51 1.78 -11.66
CA PRO A 833 19.94 1.99 -10.33
C PRO A 833 19.68 0.70 -9.55
N SER A 834 19.38 -0.41 -10.25
CA SER A 834 19.19 -1.70 -9.60
C SER A 834 20.49 -2.27 -9.01
N CYS A 835 21.65 -2.05 -9.65
CA CYS A 835 22.94 -2.37 -9.04
C CYS A 835 23.29 -1.43 -7.88
N ALA A 836 22.94 -0.15 -7.96
CA ALA A 836 23.16 0.81 -6.88
C ALA A 836 22.39 0.43 -5.61
N ALA A 837 21.14 -0.02 -5.75
CA ALA A 837 20.33 -0.56 -4.66
C ALA A 837 20.91 -1.88 -4.11
N MET A 838 21.29 -2.81 -4.98
CA MET A 838 21.89 -4.09 -4.57
C MET A 838 23.16 -3.89 -3.71
N LEU A 839 24.04 -2.96 -4.10
CA LEU A 839 25.28 -2.69 -3.37
C LEU A 839 25.06 -1.96 -2.04
N ALA A 840 24.08 -1.05 -1.97
CA ALA A 840 23.85 -0.25 -0.77
C ALA A 840 22.93 -0.92 0.26
N ASP A 841 21.96 -1.71 -0.19
CA ASP A 841 20.89 -2.21 0.66
C ASP A 841 21.00 -3.71 0.93
N GLU A 842 21.21 -4.49 -0.12
CA GLU A 842 21.18 -5.96 -0.04
C GLU A 842 22.54 -6.53 0.36
N ALA A 843 23.65 -5.98 -0.16
CA ALA A 843 24.99 -6.46 0.15
C ALA A 843 25.34 -6.41 1.66
N PRO A 844 25.02 -5.34 2.42
CA PRO A 844 25.24 -5.31 3.87
C PRO A 844 24.43 -6.38 4.63
N GLN A 845 23.25 -6.75 4.13
CA GLN A 845 22.42 -7.79 4.75
C GLN A 845 22.89 -9.20 4.40
N LEU A 846 23.44 -9.41 3.21
CA LEU A 846 23.97 -10.69 2.75
C LEU A 846 25.37 -10.98 3.28
N LEU A 847 26.13 -9.94 3.63
CA LEU A 847 27.51 -10.01 4.09
C LEU A 847 27.68 -9.23 5.41
N SER A 848 26.74 -9.37 6.36
CA SER A 848 26.74 -8.61 7.61
C SER A 848 28.02 -8.76 8.46
N GLY A 849 28.73 -9.88 8.31
CA GLY A 849 30.04 -10.10 8.94
C GLY A 849 31.25 -9.47 8.22
N ASP A 850 31.07 -8.83 7.05
CA ASP A 850 32.14 -8.18 6.29
C ASP A 850 31.96 -6.65 6.34
N PRO A 851 32.79 -5.91 7.12
CA PRO A 851 32.62 -4.47 7.31
C PRO A 851 32.74 -3.67 6.00
N ARG A 852 33.40 -4.24 4.97
CA ARG A 852 33.51 -3.61 3.65
C ARG A 852 32.14 -3.40 3.00
N ALA A 853 31.15 -4.24 3.30
CA ALA A 853 29.81 -4.09 2.76
C ALA A 853 29.15 -2.80 3.24
N THR A 854 29.21 -2.54 4.55
CA THR A 854 28.68 -1.32 5.19
C THR A 854 29.47 -0.09 4.80
N THR A 855 30.80 -0.20 4.66
CA THR A 855 31.62 0.94 4.20
C THR A 855 31.31 1.28 2.73
N LEU A 856 31.19 0.28 1.86
CA LEU A 856 30.87 0.52 0.46
C LEU A 856 29.47 1.13 0.30
N SER A 857 28.48 0.71 1.09
CA SER A 857 27.10 1.20 0.97
C SER A 857 27.00 2.72 1.17
N THR A 858 27.81 3.30 2.05
CA THR A 858 27.84 4.75 2.29
C THR A 858 28.56 5.53 1.17
N GLN A 859 29.35 4.85 0.34
CA GLN A 859 30.07 5.44 -0.78
C GLN A 859 29.29 5.38 -2.11
N ILE A 860 28.23 4.56 -2.20
CA ILE A 860 27.43 4.43 -3.43
C ILE A 860 26.59 5.69 -3.66
N VAL A 861 26.84 6.36 -4.78
CA VAL A 861 26.11 7.55 -5.23
C VAL A 861 25.60 7.36 -6.66
N SER A 862 24.49 8.02 -6.98
CA SER A 862 24.04 8.16 -8.37
C SER A 862 24.90 9.18 -9.12
N LEU A 863 24.76 9.25 -10.45
CA LEU A 863 25.39 10.33 -11.21
C LEU A 863 24.77 11.70 -10.86
N GLY A 864 23.44 11.74 -10.68
CA GLY A 864 22.70 12.94 -10.26
C GLY A 864 23.21 13.52 -8.94
N ASP A 865 23.40 12.67 -7.92
CA ASP A 865 23.94 13.06 -6.60
C ASP A 865 25.28 13.81 -6.74
N LEU A 866 26.16 13.33 -7.62
CA LEU A 866 27.47 13.91 -7.78
C LEU A 866 27.44 15.21 -8.60
N VAL A 867 26.55 15.30 -9.60
CA VAL A 867 26.33 16.51 -10.40
C VAL A 867 25.71 17.62 -9.57
N GLU A 868 24.73 17.30 -8.72
CA GLU A 868 24.11 18.26 -7.80
C GLU A 868 25.16 18.85 -6.83
N ARG A 869 25.92 17.99 -6.14
CA ARG A 869 27.02 18.42 -5.25
C ARG A 869 28.06 19.27 -5.99
N TYR A 870 28.34 18.95 -7.24
CA TYR A 870 29.24 19.75 -8.07
C TYR A 870 28.64 21.11 -8.44
N GLY A 871 27.33 21.16 -8.69
CA GLY A 871 26.57 22.39 -8.91
C GLY A 871 26.68 23.34 -7.71
N GLU A 872 26.54 22.83 -6.49
CA GLU A 872 26.72 23.62 -5.27
C GLU A 872 28.15 24.19 -5.13
N LYS A 873 29.17 23.41 -5.52
CA LYS A 873 30.55 23.90 -5.61
C LYS A 873 30.68 24.98 -6.68
N ALA A 874 29.99 24.87 -7.81
CA ALA A 874 30.00 25.89 -8.84
C ALA A 874 29.31 27.19 -8.39
N ASP A 875 28.16 27.09 -7.73
CA ASP A 875 27.41 28.23 -7.20
C ASP A 875 28.22 29.01 -6.14
N SER A 876 28.97 28.28 -5.32
CA SER A 876 29.89 28.86 -4.32
C SER A 876 31.23 29.34 -4.90
N GLY A 877 31.41 29.25 -6.23
CA GLY A 877 32.62 29.70 -6.94
C GLY A 877 33.85 28.80 -6.74
N GLN A 878 33.67 27.60 -6.19
CA GLN A 878 34.74 26.62 -5.96
C GLN A 878 35.02 25.75 -7.20
N ALA A 879 34.10 25.71 -8.15
CA ALA A 879 34.21 24.95 -9.40
C ALA A 879 33.64 25.73 -10.60
N VAL A 880 33.95 25.28 -11.81
CA VAL A 880 33.41 25.86 -13.05
C VAL A 880 32.34 24.91 -13.60
N TRP A 881 31.10 25.38 -13.71
CA TRP A 881 30.02 24.59 -14.29
C TRP A 881 30.31 24.24 -15.77
N PRO A 882 30.47 22.96 -16.14
CA PRO A 882 30.94 22.57 -17.47
C PRO A 882 29.80 22.43 -18.49
N PHE A 883 28.55 22.60 -18.08
CA PHE A 883 27.38 22.37 -18.93
C PHE A 883 26.80 23.68 -19.50
N GLU A 884 26.15 23.55 -20.65
CA GLU A 884 25.25 24.53 -21.28
C GLU A 884 23.80 24.20 -20.92
N ALA A 885 22.91 25.18 -21.03
CA ALA A 885 21.47 24.93 -20.89
C ALA A 885 20.95 24.21 -22.15
N LEU A 886 20.13 23.19 -21.95
CA LEU A 886 19.45 22.46 -23.03
C LEU A 886 18.09 23.08 -23.38
N ASP A 887 17.41 23.68 -22.39
CA ASP A 887 16.07 24.28 -22.51
C ASP A 887 15.05 23.32 -23.17
N VAL A 888 14.96 22.09 -22.63
CA VAL A 888 14.05 21.03 -23.11
C VAL A 888 13.14 20.54 -22.00
N HIS A 889 11.94 20.07 -22.35
CA HIS A 889 11.12 19.32 -21.42
C HIS A 889 11.57 17.84 -21.40
N GLY A 890 11.59 17.23 -20.22
CA GLY A 890 11.99 15.85 -19.99
C GLY A 890 10.91 15.06 -19.26
N LEU A 891 10.55 13.89 -19.77
CA LEU A 891 9.72 12.92 -19.07
C LEU A 891 10.58 11.80 -18.49
N SER A 892 10.67 11.74 -17.17
CA SER A 892 11.48 10.77 -16.44
C SER A 892 10.70 9.53 -16.02
N GLN A 893 11.16 8.38 -16.50
CA GLN A 893 10.84 7.08 -15.92
C GLN A 893 11.84 6.80 -14.79
N VAL A 894 11.52 7.26 -13.58
CA VAL A 894 12.29 6.94 -12.37
C VAL A 894 12.31 5.42 -12.19
N HIS A 895 13.50 4.84 -12.00
CA HIS A 895 13.62 3.40 -11.89
C HIS A 895 13.00 2.88 -10.59
N CYS A 896 12.31 1.74 -10.60
CA CYS A 896 11.59 1.24 -9.42
C CYS A 896 12.48 1.03 -8.19
N HIS A 897 13.72 0.56 -8.38
CA HIS A 897 14.71 0.45 -7.29
C HIS A 897 15.24 1.80 -6.83
N GLU A 898 15.32 2.79 -7.73
CA GLU A 898 15.70 4.14 -7.35
C GLU A 898 14.59 4.73 -6.50
N ARG A 899 13.36 4.75 -6.98
CA ARG A 899 12.20 5.22 -6.22
C ARG A 899 12.07 4.58 -4.84
N SER A 900 12.21 3.25 -4.75
CA SER A 900 11.93 2.52 -3.51
C SER A 900 13.08 2.52 -2.51
N ARG A 901 14.31 2.83 -2.95
CA ARG A 901 15.52 2.69 -2.10
C ARG A 901 16.38 3.94 -2.05
N ARG A 902 16.15 4.91 -2.93
CA ARG A 902 16.93 6.14 -3.12
C ARG A 902 15.98 7.33 -3.30
N ALA A 903 16.50 8.54 -3.14
CA ALA A 903 15.77 9.75 -3.49
C ALA A 903 16.14 10.14 -4.93
N HIS A 904 15.14 10.39 -5.78
CA HIS A 904 15.36 10.89 -7.15
C HIS A 904 15.63 12.41 -7.20
N GLY A 905 15.40 13.13 -6.10
CA GLY A 905 15.44 14.59 -6.05
C GLY A 905 16.78 15.19 -6.50
N SER A 906 17.91 14.53 -6.23
CA SER A 906 19.22 15.00 -6.69
C SER A 906 19.38 14.95 -8.22
N THR A 907 18.79 13.94 -8.85
CA THR A 907 18.74 13.83 -10.32
C THR A 907 17.86 14.93 -10.89
N THR A 908 16.67 15.17 -10.32
CA THR A 908 15.80 16.30 -10.68
C THR A 908 16.54 17.63 -10.58
N SER A 909 17.17 17.94 -9.43
CA SER A 909 17.99 19.14 -9.24
C SER A 909 19.10 19.28 -10.28
N ALA A 910 19.77 18.17 -10.62
CA ALA A 910 20.84 18.16 -11.62
C ALA A 910 20.32 18.44 -13.03
N LEU A 911 19.13 17.92 -13.37
CA LEU A 911 18.46 18.15 -14.65
C LEU A 911 17.96 19.59 -14.77
N GLU A 912 17.32 20.14 -13.73
CA GLU A 912 16.87 21.54 -13.69
C GLU A 912 18.04 22.51 -13.91
N ARG A 913 19.22 22.24 -13.32
CA ARG A 913 20.43 23.07 -13.48
C ARG A 913 20.96 23.14 -14.91
N ILE A 914 20.65 22.15 -15.75
CA ILE A 914 20.99 22.19 -17.18
C ILE A 914 19.80 22.63 -18.05
N GLY A 915 18.75 23.20 -17.45
CA GLY A 915 17.58 23.71 -18.17
C GLY A 915 16.61 22.63 -18.65
N VAL A 916 16.55 21.48 -17.97
CA VAL A 916 15.53 20.46 -18.24
C VAL A 916 14.32 20.70 -17.34
N ASP A 917 13.17 20.99 -17.94
CA ASP A 917 11.88 21.04 -17.25
C ASP A 917 11.35 19.60 -17.11
N GLU A 918 11.50 19.01 -15.92
CA GLU A 918 11.23 17.59 -15.71
C GLU A 918 9.79 17.34 -15.21
N SER A 919 9.12 16.38 -15.86
CA SER A 919 7.98 15.66 -15.30
C SER A 919 8.31 14.19 -15.12
N ALA A 920 7.65 13.48 -14.19
CA ALA A 920 7.94 12.08 -13.90
C ALA A 920 6.70 11.20 -14.00
N ILE A 921 6.91 9.91 -14.33
CA ILE A 921 5.87 8.87 -14.32
C ILE A 921 5.46 8.55 -12.87
N GLU A 922 4.19 8.67 -12.52
CA GLU A 922 3.67 8.51 -11.16
C GLU A 922 3.56 7.05 -10.69
N THR A 923 3.31 6.11 -11.59
CA THR A 923 3.16 4.66 -11.29
C THR A 923 4.49 3.94 -11.09
N GLY A 924 5.62 4.55 -11.49
CA GLY A 924 6.98 4.11 -11.18
C GLY A 924 7.44 2.77 -11.77
N CYS A 925 6.60 2.03 -12.49
CA CYS A 925 6.94 0.72 -13.05
C CYS A 925 6.92 0.73 -14.59
N CYS A 926 8.08 0.49 -15.22
CA CYS A 926 8.11 0.28 -16.67
C CYS A 926 7.49 -1.07 -17.11
N GLY A 927 7.36 -2.02 -16.18
CA GLY A 927 6.80 -3.34 -16.46
C GLY A 927 7.80 -4.42 -16.84
N LEU A 928 9.09 -4.17 -17.08
CA LEU A 928 10.03 -5.22 -17.52
C LEU A 928 10.73 -5.98 -16.38
N ALA A 929 11.18 -5.28 -15.34
CA ALA A 929 11.73 -5.86 -14.09
C ALA A 929 12.80 -6.99 -14.27
N GLY A 930 13.87 -6.73 -15.03
CA GLY A 930 15.01 -7.66 -15.09
C GLY A 930 14.67 -8.98 -15.76
N ASN A 931 15.07 -10.13 -15.18
CA ASN A 931 14.78 -11.45 -15.76
C ASN A 931 13.28 -11.74 -15.86
N TRP A 932 12.49 -11.19 -14.95
CA TRP A 932 11.06 -11.45 -14.86
C TRP A 932 10.34 -11.20 -16.19
N GLY A 933 10.48 -10.03 -16.80
CA GLY A 933 9.76 -9.68 -18.03
C GLY A 933 10.23 -10.41 -19.29
N PHE A 934 11.32 -11.18 -19.18
CA PHE A 934 11.85 -12.05 -20.24
C PHE A 934 11.49 -13.53 -20.03
N GLU A 935 10.91 -13.90 -18.89
CA GLU A 935 10.48 -15.27 -18.64
C GLU A 935 9.18 -15.60 -19.41
N PRO A 936 9.04 -16.85 -19.91
CA PRO A 936 7.86 -17.27 -20.65
C PRO A 936 6.58 -17.09 -19.83
N GLY A 937 5.59 -16.40 -20.39
CA GLY A 937 4.29 -16.14 -19.73
C GLY A 937 4.18 -14.77 -19.08
N HIS A 938 5.26 -14.00 -18.97
CA HIS A 938 5.24 -12.65 -18.39
C HIS A 938 5.16 -11.53 -19.43
N GLY A 939 5.35 -11.83 -20.72
CA GLY A 939 5.44 -10.83 -21.78
C GLY A 939 4.18 -9.97 -21.96
N GLU A 940 2.98 -10.52 -21.75
CA GLU A 940 1.72 -9.79 -21.84
C GLU A 940 1.55 -8.81 -20.67
N MET A 941 1.59 -9.30 -19.43
CA MET A 941 1.52 -8.46 -18.22
C MET A 941 2.59 -7.37 -18.22
N SER A 942 3.80 -7.68 -18.67
CA SER A 942 4.87 -6.68 -18.76
C SER A 942 4.53 -5.54 -19.73
N ARG A 943 3.84 -5.82 -20.85
CA ARG A 943 3.38 -4.78 -21.78
C ARG A 943 2.23 -3.99 -21.16
N GLU A 944 1.25 -4.66 -20.56
CA GLU A 944 0.12 -4.00 -19.87
C GLU A 944 0.59 -3.03 -18.77
N LEU A 945 1.63 -3.41 -18.01
CA LEU A 945 2.26 -2.52 -17.03
C LEU A 945 2.85 -1.27 -17.67
N GLY A 946 3.51 -1.40 -18.83
CA GLY A 946 4.00 -0.25 -19.59
C GLY A 946 2.88 0.62 -20.16
N GLU A 947 1.74 0.02 -20.51
CA GLU A 947 0.56 0.71 -21.05
C GLU A 947 -0.29 1.42 -19.99
N ARG A 948 -0.05 1.18 -18.70
CA ARG A 948 -0.80 1.86 -17.63
C ARG A 948 -0.51 3.36 -17.58
N GLU A 949 0.73 3.78 -17.86
CA GLU A 949 1.10 5.19 -17.86
C GLU A 949 2.30 5.50 -18.77
N LEU A 950 3.41 4.76 -18.65
CA LEU A 950 4.67 5.06 -19.33
C LEU A 950 4.53 5.23 -20.86
N LEU A 951 4.02 4.21 -21.54
CA LEU A 951 3.91 4.22 -23.00
C LEU A 951 2.89 5.25 -23.51
N PRO A 952 1.68 5.39 -22.92
CA PRO A 952 0.76 6.46 -23.27
C PRO A 952 1.39 7.86 -23.14
N ARG A 953 2.03 8.16 -22.01
CA ARG A 953 2.64 9.47 -21.76
C ARG A 953 3.77 9.77 -22.77
N ILE A 954 4.58 8.77 -23.13
CA ILE A 954 5.62 8.96 -24.17
C ILE A 954 5.00 9.25 -25.54
N ARG A 955 3.89 8.59 -25.89
CA ARG A 955 3.19 8.84 -27.18
C ARG A 955 2.63 10.27 -27.25
N GLU A 956 2.20 10.84 -26.12
CA GLU A 956 1.71 12.21 -26.04
C GLU A 956 2.81 13.29 -26.13
N LEU A 957 4.08 12.93 -25.90
CA LEU A 957 5.17 13.91 -25.93
C LEU A 957 5.45 14.46 -27.34
N PRO A 958 5.86 15.74 -27.48
CA PRO A 958 6.53 16.22 -28.68
C PRO A 958 7.83 15.46 -29.00
N GLU A 959 8.23 15.39 -30.28
CA GLU A 959 9.52 14.78 -30.69
C GLU A 959 10.76 15.55 -30.18
N THR A 960 10.59 16.79 -29.75
CA THR A 960 11.65 17.63 -29.18
C THR A 960 11.99 17.27 -27.74
N ASP A 961 11.09 16.56 -27.06
CA ASP A 961 11.18 16.31 -25.62
C ASP A 961 11.97 15.03 -25.34
N ALA A 962 12.71 15.04 -24.23
CA ALA A 962 13.53 13.91 -23.83
C ALA A 962 12.71 12.88 -23.03
N VAL A 963 12.91 11.59 -23.29
CA VAL A 963 12.44 10.51 -22.41
C VAL A 963 13.62 10.01 -21.61
N ILE A 964 13.66 10.28 -20.31
CA ILE A 964 14.80 9.97 -19.44
C ILE A 964 14.54 8.66 -18.71
N ALA A 965 15.47 7.71 -18.81
CA ALA A 965 15.37 6.40 -18.16
C ALA A 965 16.76 5.82 -17.89
N ASP A 966 17.17 5.81 -16.62
CA ASP A 966 18.51 5.36 -16.21
C ASP A 966 18.65 3.83 -16.12
N GLY A 967 17.56 3.10 -15.92
CA GLY A 967 17.58 1.63 -15.92
C GLY A 967 17.59 1.01 -17.32
N PHE A 968 18.48 0.04 -17.55
CA PHE A 968 18.56 -0.73 -18.80
C PHE A 968 17.24 -1.39 -19.18
N SER A 969 16.52 -1.93 -18.18
CA SER A 969 15.22 -2.58 -18.40
C SER A 969 14.16 -1.57 -18.86
N CYS A 970 14.16 -0.36 -18.29
CA CYS A 970 13.19 0.69 -18.66
C CYS A 970 13.41 1.15 -20.10
N ARG A 971 14.67 1.42 -20.50
CA ARG A 971 15.01 1.76 -21.89
C ARG A 971 14.66 0.65 -22.87
N THR A 972 14.88 -0.61 -22.47
CA THR A 972 14.49 -1.77 -23.29
C THR A 972 12.99 -1.84 -23.50
N GLN A 973 12.20 -1.64 -22.44
CA GLN A 973 10.74 -1.62 -22.54
C GLN A 973 10.25 -0.49 -23.45
N ILE A 974 10.80 0.72 -23.31
CA ILE A 974 10.42 1.86 -24.17
C ILE A 974 10.72 1.52 -25.63
N ARG A 975 11.92 1.01 -25.92
CA ARG A 975 12.32 0.62 -27.28
C ARG A 975 11.39 -0.46 -27.86
N GLU A 976 11.08 -1.50 -27.10
CA GLU A 976 10.21 -2.59 -27.57
C GLU A 976 8.74 -2.18 -27.69
N GLY A 977 8.24 -1.38 -26.74
CA GLY A 977 6.85 -0.92 -26.69
C GLY A 977 6.48 0.11 -27.77
N LEU A 978 7.49 0.78 -28.36
CA LEU A 978 7.32 1.72 -29.47
C LEU A 978 7.71 1.14 -30.83
N ALA A 979 8.29 -0.07 -30.87
CA ALA A 979 8.74 -0.69 -32.11
C ALA A 979 7.58 -0.88 -33.10
N GLY A 980 7.76 -0.43 -34.36
CA GLY A 980 6.73 -0.49 -35.40
C GLY A 980 5.56 0.50 -35.23
N SER A 981 5.62 1.41 -34.25
CA SER A 981 4.69 2.53 -34.13
C SER A 981 5.21 3.78 -34.85
N GLU A 982 4.36 4.81 -35.02
CA GLU A 982 4.79 6.11 -35.54
C GLU A 982 5.83 6.82 -34.65
N HIS A 983 5.96 6.37 -33.39
CA HIS A 983 6.87 6.90 -32.38
C HIS A 983 8.16 6.08 -32.21
N GLU A 984 8.50 5.17 -33.14
CA GLU A 984 9.68 4.29 -33.05
C GLU A 984 11.03 5.05 -32.95
N THR A 985 11.05 6.33 -33.34
CA THR A 985 12.20 7.23 -33.19
C THR A 985 12.45 7.66 -31.75
N LYS A 986 11.40 7.73 -30.91
CA LYS A 986 11.51 8.06 -29.49
C LYS A 986 12.19 6.92 -28.74
N ARG A 987 13.17 7.26 -27.92
CA ARG A 987 13.95 6.30 -27.13
C ARG A 987 14.23 6.86 -25.76
N GLY A 988 14.25 5.97 -24.76
CA GLY A 988 14.76 6.33 -23.44
C GLY A 988 16.25 6.62 -23.51
N VAL A 989 16.65 7.81 -23.05
CA VAL A 989 18.05 8.22 -22.88
C VAL A 989 18.42 8.17 -21.41
N HIS A 990 19.67 7.83 -21.10
CA HIS A 990 20.17 7.91 -19.73
C HIS A 990 20.58 9.35 -19.42
N THR A 991 20.39 9.80 -18.17
CA THR A 991 20.90 11.05 -17.61
C THR A 991 22.36 11.35 -18.01
N ALA A 992 23.24 10.34 -18.05
CA ALA A 992 24.64 10.51 -18.47
C ALA A 992 24.78 10.97 -19.94
N GLN A 993 23.92 10.48 -20.83
CA GLN A 993 23.91 10.89 -22.24
C GLN A 993 23.37 12.32 -22.39
N LEU A 994 22.37 12.68 -21.59
CA LEU A 994 21.79 14.03 -21.59
C LEU A 994 22.81 15.06 -21.07
N LEU A 995 23.42 14.79 -19.91
CA LEU A 995 24.52 15.61 -19.35
C LEU A 995 25.70 15.74 -20.33
N HIS A 996 26.08 14.65 -21.00
CA HIS A 996 27.13 14.68 -22.00
C HIS A 996 26.77 15.59 -23.19
N SER A 997 25.51 15.57 -23.65
CA SER A 997 25.05 16.45 -24.72
C SER A 997 25.09 17.94 -24.34
N ALA A 998 24.99 18.24 -23.04
CA ALA A 998 25.08 19.58 -22.48
C ALA A 998 26.53 20.05 -22.25
N LEU A 999 27.56 19.21 -22.43
CA LEU A 999 28.94 19.65 -22.20
C LEU A 999 29.35 20.77 -23.17
N ARG A 1000 29.93 21.84 -22.63
CA ARG A 1000 30.52 22.93 -23.42
C ARG A 1000 31.56 22.36 -24.37
N ARG A 1001 31.36 22.56 -25.67
CA ARG A 1001 32.38 22.20 -26.66
C ARG A 1001 33.58 23.12 -26.45
N THR A 1002 34.71 22.53 -26.11
CA THR A 1002 35.99 23.24 -26.09
C THR A 1002 36.34 23.60 -27.54
N THR A 1003 36.11 24.85 -27.92
CA THR A 1003 36.62 25.43 -29.18
C THR A 1003 38.11 25.63 -29.13
#